data_AF-A0A1B6LXQ1-F1
#
_entry.id   AF-A0A1B6LXQ1-F1
#
_cell.length_a   1.000
_cell.length_b   1.000
_cell.length_c   1.000
_cell.angle_alpha   90.00
_cell.angle_beta   90.00
_cell.angle_gamma   90.00
#
_symmetry.space_group_name_H-M   'P 1'
#
loop_
_entity.id
_entity.type
_entity.pdbx_description
1 polymer ?
#
loop_
_entity_poly.entity_id
_entity_poly.type
_entity_poly.pdbx_seq_one_letter_code
_entity_poly.pdbx_strand_id
1 'polypeptide(L)'
;EVLTRPELATVSALLNILQLCLTDPTQTTLTQQILDVMETVLSKASSLSPEEFSRFSTTLGGPEHVRSLLEMTETCATVRSNPSLLHHLTTVLAALTYGSLDKMAVLIDHFRPHPLDFNRFDLEHTTDNEQKLELFCNLTAGIDHTPQGNTLKDYIVSLGIVEKALEYISMHAPSVKPTLLRAESEEWKEYISRPSLKYILRFLTGLATQHEATQVAVSAECIPIIHRLEQVSSDEHVGSLAENLLEALKTNTAVATRIQEVREQTRAEKKRLAMAMREKQLGALGMRTNDKGQVTAESNILQQMEELGEETGLVCVICREGYKFQPGKVLGIYTYTKRCNVDEFEAKARKTVGYSTVTHFNIVHIDCHMNAVRLARARDEWESAALQNANTRCNGLLPLWGPQVPESAFASCLARHNTYLQECTGHRDISYVSTVHDLKLLLLRFAQEKSFHEDAGGGGPQSNMHLIPYLLHMALYVINTTRCGGREEKNLASYLECGSGERWLDSSYEAEGPLYWATLSLCLHSPARWRVTRLGHLRRLLTLAHARHVTSPAGPHTITDPTPAEYSVYKSTLVFFGLIDTIYKQYFKAISVTSEEQWPTSLADYIRHNDEALLRCSERLMAAYTEELQPTTSFEELCDVLGFLNEITDPSTYIKDILTGLTS
;
A
#
# COMPACT_ATOMS: atom_id res chain seq x y z
N GLU A 1 -29.07 15.01 19.27
CA GLU A 1 -29.33 15.17 20.72
C GLU A 1 -30.81 15.35 21.04
N VAL A 2 -31.55 16.25 20.38
CA VAL A 2 -33.01 16.34 20.63
C VAL A 2 -33.74 15.08 20.14
N LEU A 3 -33.39 14.56 18.96
CA LEU A 3 -34.03 13.39 18.34
C LEU A 3 -33.73 12.04 19.03
N THR A 4 -32.80 12.00 19.98
CA THR A 4 -32.50 10.79 20.78
C THR A 4 -33.37 10.71 22.04
N ARG A 5 -34.30 11.66 22.23
CA ARG A 5 -35.24 11.67 23.35
C ARG A 5 -36.33 10.61 23.13
N PRO A 6 -36.52 9.64 24.05
CA PRO A 6 -37.51 8.58 23.90
C PRO A 6 -38.93 9.11 23.67
N GLU A 7 -39.26 10.27 24.24
CA GLU A 7 -40.59 10.88 24.16
C GLU A 7 -40.98 11.27 22.72
N LEU A 8 -40.01 11.43 21.82
CA LEU A 8 -40.26 11.78 20.43
C LEU A 8 -40.51 10.56 19.52
N ALA A 9 -40.23 9.35 19.99
CA ALA A 9 -40.35 8.09 19.24
C ALA A 9 -39.82 8.17 17.79
N THR A 10 -38.75 8.95 17.58
CA THR A 10 -38.30 9.38 16.25
C THR A 10 -37.95 8.18 15.35
N VAL A 11 -37.23 7.19 15.88
CA VAL A 11 -36.84 6.01 15.09
C VAL A 11 -38.05 5.15 14.72
N SER A 12 -39.02 4.97 15.62
CA SER A 12 -40.26 4.25 15.29
C SER A 12 -41.04 4.93 14.16
N ALA A 13 -41.14 6.26 14.17
CA ALA A 13 -41.81 7.00 13.11
C ALA A 13 -41.07 6.85 11.78
N LEU A 14 -39.74 6.97 11.79
CA LEU A 14 -38.90 6.83 10.60
C LEU A 14 -38.90 5.40 10.06
N LEU A 15 -38.97 4.36 10.90
CA LEU A 15 -39.08 2.96 10.47
C LEU A 15 -40.34 2.71 9.64
N ASN A 16 -41.48 3.27 10.06
CA ASN A 16 -42.73 3.13 9.31
C ASN A 16 -42.65 3.82 7.94
N ILE A 17 -42.03 5.01 7.89
CA ILE A 17 -41.84 5.74 6.63
C ILE A 17 -40.84 5.00 5.74
N LEU A 18 -39.74 4.48 6.31
CA LEU A 18 -38.74 3.70 5.61
C LEU A 18 -39.36 2.46 4.95
N GLN A 19 -40.22 1.73 5.67
CA GLN A 19 -40.93 0.58 5.10
C GLN A 19 -41.80 0.98 3.90
N LEU A 20 -42.52 2.11 3.98
CA LEU A 20 -43.31 2.61 2.86
C LEU A 20 -42.41 3.01 1.68
N CYS A 21 -41.31 3.72 1.92
CA CYS A 21 -40.36 4.11 0.88
C CYS A 21 -39.71 2.89 0.20
N LEU A 22 -39.40 1.84 0.96
CA LEU A 22 -38.82 0.61 0.42
C LEU A 22 -39.79 -0.18 -0.47
N THR A 23 -41.11 0.02 -0.32
CA THR A 23 -42.13 -0.56 -1.22
C THR A 23 -42.30 0.21 -2.53
N ASP A 24 -41.81 1.45 -2.64
CA ASP A 24 -41.87 2.27 -3.85
C ASP A 24 -40.45 2.52 -4.42
N PRO A 25 -40.04 1.78 -5.47
CA PRO A 25 -38.72 1.90 -6.08
C PRO A 25 -38.38 3.28 -6.63
N THR A 26 -39.35 4.19 -6.76
CA THR A 26 -39.14 5.55 -7.27
C THR A 26 -38.64 6.52 -6.20
N GLN A 27 -38.75 6.17 -4.91
CA GLN A 27 -38.41 7.02 -3.76
C GLN A 27 -36.99 6.81 -3.24
N THR A 28 -36.04 6.48 -4.11
CA THR A 28 -34.65 6.15 -3.74
C THR A 28 -33.96 7.28 -2.97
N THR A 29 -34.15 8.54 -3.38
CA THR A 29 -33.56 9.71 -2.73
C THR A 29 -34.11 9.92 -1.32
N LEU A 30 -35.42 9.76 -1.14
CA LEU A 30 -36.07 9.89 0.16
C LEU A 30 -35.67 8.73 1.10
N THR A 31 -35.58 7.51 0.56
CA THR A 31 -35.11 6.32 1.29
C THR A 31 -33.71 6.55 1.85
N GLN A 32 -32.80 7.09 1.04
CA GLN A 32 -31.43 7.41 1.47
C GLN A 32 -31.43 8.46 2.59
N GLN A 33 -32.14 9.58 2.40
CA GLN A 33 -32.22 10.64 3.42
C GLN A 33 -32.78 10.13 4.75
N ILE A 34 -33.75 9.23 4.72
CA ILE A 34 -34.30 8.61 5.94
C ILE A 34 -33.25 7.74 6.62
N LEU A 35 -32.54 6.90 5.86
CA LEU A 35 -31.47 6.06 6.40
C LEU A 35 -30.33 6.89 7.00
N ASP A 36 -29.90 7.97 6.33
CA ASP A 36 -28.86 8.89 6.83
C ASP A 36 -29.26 9.52 8.17
N VAL A 37 -30.52 9.96 8.28
CA VAL A 37 -31.06 10.53 9.53
C VAL A 37 -31.15 9.46 10.61
N MET A 38 -31.63 8.26 10.28
CA MET A 38 -31.74 7.15 11.22
C MET A 38 -30.36 6.73 11.75
N GLU A 39 -29.38 6.56 10.87
CA GLU A 39 -28.01 6.22 11.21
C GLU A 39 -27.39 7.26 12.14
N THR A 40 -27.53 8.55 11.82
CA THR A 40 -27.05 9.64 12.66
C THR A 40 -27.68 9.63 14.07
N VAL A 41 -29.00 9.40 14.14
CA VAL A 41 -29.72 9.34 15.42
C VAL A 41 -29.31 8.10 16.22
N LEU A 42 -29.21 6.94 15.57
CA LEU A 42 -28.85 5.66 16.18
C LEU A 42 -27.41 5.64 16.68
N SER A 43 -26.45 6.14 15.89
CA SER A 43 -25.04 6.26 16.28
C SER A 43 -24.86 7.22 17.48
N LYS A 44 -25.58 8.35 17.47
CA LYS A 44 -25.57 9.25 18.64
C LYS A 44 -26.24 8.62 19.87
N ALA A 45 -27.29 7.84 19.67
CA ALA A 45 -27.97 7.14 20.76
C ALA A 45 -27.11 6.01 21.34
N SER A 46 -26.41 5.24 20.51
CA SER A 46 -25.52 4.15 20.94
C SER A 46 -24.33 4.67 21.73
N SER A 47 -23.99 5.96 21.61
CA SER A 47 -22.97 6.63 22.42
C SER A 47 -23.48 7.15 23.80
N LEU A 48 -24.77 7.00 24.11
CA LEU A 48 -25.34 7.40 25.40
C LEU A 48 -24.98 6.40 26.51
N SER A 49 -25.23 6.77 27.77
CA SER A 49 -25.07 5.83 28.89
C SER A 49 -25.98 4.61 28.72
N PRO A 50 -25.63 3.43 29.28
CA PRO A 50 -26.43 2.21 29.16
C PRO A 50 -27.89 2.39 29.60
N GLU A 51 -28.13 3.17 30.67
CA GLU A 51 -29.47 3.45 31.18
C GLU A 51 -30.30 4.32 30.23
N GLU A 52 -29.69 5.38 29.67
CA GLU A 52 -30.34 6.26 28.70
C GLU A 52 -30.62 5.52 27.38
N PHE A 53 -29.68 4.69 26.93
CA PHE A 53 -29.86 3.85 25.75
C PHE A 53 -30.97 2.82 25.98
N SER A 54 -31.04 2.20 27.15
CA SER A 54 -32.12 1.26 27.49
C SER A 54 -33.51 1.92 27.43
N ARG A 55 -33.63 3.18 27.90
CA ARG A 55 -34.87 3.94 27.74
C ARG A 55 -35.18 4.23 26.27
N PHE A 56 -34.18 4.62 25.48
CA PHE A 56 -34.33 4.89 24.06
C PHE A 56 -34.67 3.63 23.25
N SER A 57 -34.06 2.48 23.57
CA SER A 57 -34.19 1.23 22.83
C SER A 57 -35.62 0.67 22.82
N THR A 58 -36.43 1.03 23.81
CA THR A 58 -37.88 0.75 23.85
C THR A 58 -38.64 1.34 22.66
N THR A 59 -38.08 2.36 22.00
CA THR A 59 -38.68 3.04 20.85
C THR A 59 -38.20 2.50 19.49
N LEU A 60 -37.28 1.53 19.46
CA LEU A 60 -36.63 1.01 18.25
C LEU A 60 -37.46 -0.07 17.51
N GLY A 61 -38.79 -0.06 17.66
CA GLY A 61 -39.67 -1.10 17.13
C GLY A 61 -39.43 -2.50 17.71
N GLY A 62 -40.19 -3.48 17.24
CA GLY A 62 -40.03 -4.91 17.61
C GLY A 62 -39.26 -5.74 16.57
N PRO A 63 -39.03 -7.05 16.85
CA PRO A 63 -38.31 -7.97 15.95
C PRO A 63 -38.91 -8.08 14.54
N GLU A 64 -40.21 -7.84 14.39
CA GLU A 64 -40.88 -7.80 13.08
C GLU A 64 -40.27 -6.76 12.13
N HIS A 65 -39.82 -5.60 12.65
CA HIS A 65 -39.19 -4.59 11.81
C HIS A 65 -37.83 -5.05 11.29
N VAL A 66 -37.07 -5.77 12.12
CA VAL A 66 -35.78 -6.37 11.69
C VAL A 66 -36.03 -7.38 10.59
N ARG A 67 -37.04 -8.26 10.75
CA ARG A 67 -37.43 -9.25 9.73
C ARG A 67 -37.84 -8.58 8.42
N SER A 68 -38.69 -7.55 8.47
CA SER A 68 -39.10 -6.83 7.27
C SER A 68 -37.92 -6.15 6.57
N LEU A 69 -37.01 -5.50 7.30
CA LEU A 69 -35.85 -4.86 6.68
C LEU A 69 -34.89 -5.89 6.06
N LEU A 70 -34.69 -7.06 6.68
CA LEU A 70 -33.93 -8.16 6.10
C LEU A 70 -34.59 -8.68 4.81
N GLU A 71 -35.90 -8.92 4.82
CA GLU A 71 -36.64 -9.33 3.62
C GLU A 71 -36.50 -8.28 2.48
N MET A 72 -36.46 -7.00 2.83
CA MET A 72 -36.22 -5.93 1.85
C MET A 72 -34.80 -5.95 1.28
N THR A 73 -33.79 -6.38 2.04
CA THR A 73 -32.43 -6.56 1.49
C THR A 73 -32.36 -7.67 0.43
N GLU A 74 -33.23 -8.67 0.51
CA GLU A 74 -33.30 -9.77 -0.46
C GLU A 74 -34.19 -9.42 -1.68
N THR A 75 -35.37 -8.84 -1.41
CA THR A 75 -36.44 -8.65 -2.41
C THR A 75 -36.35 -7.32 -3.16
N CYS A 76 -35.78 -6.26 -2.57
CA CYS A 76 -35.72 -4.95 -3.20
C CYS A 76 -34.48 -4.78 -4.10
N ALA A 77 -34.69 -4.86 -5.42
CA ALA A 77 -33.62 -4.70 -6.42
C ALA A 77 -32.89 -3.34 -6.31
N THR A 78 -33.60 -2.27 -5.93
CA THR A 78 -33.02 -0.93 -5.75
C THR A 78 -32.01 -0.89 -4.61
N VAL A 79 -32.30 -1.59 -3.50
CA VAL A 79 -31.38 -1.70 -2.36
C VAL A 79 -30.18 -2.55 -2.75
N ARG A 80 -30.40 -3.68 -3.43
CA ARG A 80 -29.33 -4.58 -3.86
C ARG A 80 -28.37 -4.00 -4.90
N SER A 81 -28.88 -3.14 -5.78
CA SER A 81 -28.08 -2.50 -6.84
C SER A 81 -27.36 -1.23 -6.37
N ASN A 82 -27.65 -0.72 -5.17
CA ASN A 82 -27.04 0.49 -4.64
C ASN A 82 -26.26 0.18 -3.34
N PRO A 83 -24.92 -0.01 -3.43
CA PRO A 83 -24.07 -0.35 -2.30
C PRO A 83 -24.14 0.66 -1.14
N SER A 84 -24.35 1.95 -1.44
CA SER A 84 -24.48 2.98 -0.42
C SER A 84 -25.77 2.78 0.40
N LEU A 85 -26.91 2.56 -0.26
CA LEU A 85 -28.15 2.25 0.44
C LEU A 85 -28.05 0.97 1.25
N LEU A 86 -27.42 -0.07 0.68
CA LEU A 86 -27.18 -1.33 1.38
C LEU A 86 -26.35 -1.12 2.65
N HIS A 87 -25.29 -0.31 2.57
CA HIS A 87 -24.45 0.02 3.73
C HIS A 87 -25.24 0.72 4.84
N HIS A 88 -25.91 1.84 4.54
CA HIS A 88 -26.69 2.59 5.55
C HIS A 88 -27.80 1.72 6.13
N LEU A 89 -28.46 0.91 5.29
CA LEU A 89 -29.47 -0.04 5.76
C LEU A 89 -28.86 -1.08 6.70
N THR A 90 -27.69 -1.67 6.40
CA THR A 90 -27.03 -2.62 7.30
C THR A 90 -26.60 -1.99 8.62
N THR A 91 -26.11 -0.75 8.62
CA THR A 91 -25.73 -0.01 9.83
C THR A 91 -26.96 0.26 10.71
N VAL A 92 -28.05 0.76 10.11
CA VAL A 92 -29.32 0.96 10.81
C VAL A 92 -29.83 -0.37 11.38
N LEU A 93 -29.78 -1.43 10.58
CA LEU A 93 -30.29 -2.75 10.94
C LEU A 93 -29.49 -3.36 12.10
N ALA A 94 -28.17 -3.23 12.13
CA ALA A 94 -27.35 -3.58 13.29
C ALA A 94 -27.80 -2.80 14.54
N ALA A 95 -27.87 -1.46 14.42
CA ALA A 95 -28.16 -0.58 15.56
C ALA A 95 -29.55 -0.76 16.17
N LEU A 96 -30.54 -1.19 15.38
CA LEU A 96 -31.88 -1.52 15.89
C LEU A 96 -31.88 -2.72 16.85
N THR A 97 -30.85 -3.57 16.79
CA THR A 97 -30.76 -4.81 17.58
C THR A 97 -29.97 -4.68 18.88
N TYR A 98 -29.16 -3.64 19.04
CA TYR A 98 -28.27 -3.49 20.20
C TYR A 98 -29.02 -3.62 21.53
N GLY A 99 -28.48 -4.45 22.43
CA GLY A 99 -29.05 -4.70 23.76
C GLY A 99 -30.36 -5.49 23.79
N SER A 100 -30.84 -6.03 22.66
CA SER A 100 -32.08 -6.81 22.57
C SER A 100 -31.83 -8.21 22.02
N LEU A 101 -31.81 -9.22 22.89
CA LEU A 101 -31.56 -10.62 22.51
C LEU A 101 -32.53 -11.12 21.44
N ASP A 102 -33.83 -10.81 21.54
CA ASP A 102 -34.83 -11.25 20.56
C ASP A 102 -34.56 -10.68 19.16
N LYS A 103 -34.15 -9.41 19.08
CA LYS A 103 -33.82 -8.77 17.79
C LYS A 103 -32.49 -9.27 17.23
N MET A 104 -31.47 -9.44 18.07
CA MET A 104 -30.19 -10.00 17.67
C MET A 104 -30.34 -11.45 17.20
N ALA A 105 -31.22 -12.23 17.83
CA ALA A 105 -31.55 -13.58 17.40
C ALA A 105 -32.16 -13.59 15.98
N VAL A 106 -33.21 -12.78 15.75
CA VAL A 106 -33.82 -12.66 14.41
C VAL A 106 -32.82 -12.22 13.36
N LEU A 107 -31.91 -11.31 13.71
CA LEU A 107 -30.86 -10.83 12.82
C LEU A 107 -29.88 -11.94 12.43
N ILE A 108 -29.31 -12.64 13.41
CA ILE A 108 -28.27 -13.63 13.13
C ILE A 108 -28.85 -14.94 12.56
N ASP A 109 -30.08 -15.31 12.92
CA ASP A 109 -30.76 -16.49 12.36
C ASP A 109 -30.97 -16.37 10.85
N HIS A 110 -31.05 -15.15 10.30
CA HIS A 110 -31.11 -14.93 8.85
C HIS A 110 -29.88 -15.47 8.10
N PHE A 111 -28.72 -15.52 8.75
CA PHE A 111 -27.46 -16.02 8.17
C PHE A 111 -27.15 -17.47 8.57
N ARG A 112 -28.01 -18.11 9.37
CA ARG A 112 -27.77 -19.45 9.93
C ARG A 112 -28.77 -20.48 9.40
N PRO A 113 -28.33 -21.73 9.17
CA PRO A 113 -26.93 -22.19 9.17
C PRO A 113 -26.14 -21.73 7.93
N HIS A 114 -26.83 -21.36 6.84
CA HIS A 114 -26.24 -20.91 5.57
C HIS A 114 -26.37 -19.39 5.42
N PRO A 115 -25.33 -18.65 5.04
CA PRO A 115 -24.03 -19.09 4.46
C PRO A 115 -22.88 -19.32 5.47
N LEU A 116 -23.14 -19.34 6.78
CA LEU A 116 -22.09 -19.42 7.82
C LEU A 116 -21.49 -20.82 8.05
N ASP A 117 -21.88 -21.81 7.25
CA ASP A 117 -21.18 -23.10 7.13
C ASP A 117 -20.13 -22.99 6.01
N PHE A 118 -18.93 -22.51 6.36
CA PHE A 118 -17.87 -22.15 5.41
C PHE A 118 -17.38 -23.34 4.57
N ASN A 119 -17.26 -24.52 5.19
CA ASN A 119 -16.86 -25.73 4.46
C ASN A 119 -17.90 -26.13 3.41
N ARG A 120 -19.19 -26.00 3.75
CA ARG A 120 -20.26 -26.26 2.81
C ARG A 120 -20.35 -25.17 1.74
N PHE A 121 -20.14 -23.90 2.10
CA PHE A 121 -20.12 -22.78 1.17
C PHE A 121 -19.05 -22.93 0.09
N ASP A 122 -17.85 -23.39 0.46
CA ASP A 122 -16.76 -23.68 -0.48
C ASP A 122 -17.12 -24.77 -1.50
N LEU A 123 -17.90 -25.78 -1.08
CA LEU A 123 -18.31 -26.91 -1.93
C LEU A 123 -19.51 -26.55 -2.82
N GLU A 124 -20.50 -25.89 -2.24
CA GLU A 124 -21.75 -25.51 -2.88
C GLU A 124 -22.24 -24.17 -2.33
N HIS A 125 -22.16 -23.13 -3.14
CA HIS A 125 -22.82 -21.86 -2.86
C HIS A 125 -23.61 -21.39 -4.09
N THR A 126 -24.70 -20.70 -3.80
CA THR A 126 -25.50 -19.98 -4.80
C THR A 126 -25.17 -18.50 -4.73
N THR A 127 -25.53 -17.75 -5.77
CA THR A 127 -25.41 -16.26 -5.76
C THR A 127 -26.19 -15.62 -4.61
N ASP A 128 -27.26 -16.26 -4.13
CA ASP A 128 -27.98 -15.82 -2.91
C ASP A 128 -27.11 -15.98 -1.65
N ASN A 129 -26.35 -17.08 -1.56
CA ASN A 129 -25.44 -17.30 -0.44
C ASN A 129 -24.28 -16.30 -0.44
N GLU A 130 -23.71 -15.98 -1.62
CA GLU A 130 -22.69 -14.94 -1.75
C GLU A 130 -23.23 -13.57 -1.31
N GLN A 131 -24.46 -13.23 -1.71
CA GLN A 131 -25.10 -11.96 -1.32
C GLN A 131 -25.36 -11.89 0.19
N LYS A 132 -25.80 -12.99 0.81
CA LYS A 132 -25.97 -13.06 2.26
C LYS A 132 -24.65 -12.92 3.00
N LEU A 133 -23.57 -13.51 2.50
CA LEU A 133 -22.27 -13.44 3.14
C LEU A 133 -21.63 -12.05 2.95
N GLU A 134 -21.87 -11.41 1.80
CA GLU A 134 -21.53 -10.00 1.55
C GLU A 134 -22.31 -9.07 2.50
N LEU A 135 -23.61 -9.31 2.67
CA LEU A 135 -24.45 -8.58 3.62
C LEU A 135 -23.95 -8.75 5.06
N PHE A 136 -23.52 -9.95 5.44
CA PHE A 136 -22.94 -10.22 6.75
C PHE A 136 -21.62 -9.46 6.97
N CYS A 137 -20.76 -9.40 5.95
CA CYS A 137 -19.53 -8.59 6.02
C CYS A 137 -19.84 -7.11 6.22
N ASN A 138 -20.79 -6.56 5.45
CA ASN A 138 -21.22 -5.17 5.58
C ASN A 138 -21.85 -4.88 6.94
N LEU A 139 -22.68 -5.80 7.44
CA LEU A 139 -23.29 -5.73 8.78
C LEU A 139 -22.22 -5.64 9.87
N THR A 140 -21.24 -6.56 9.87
CA THR A 140 -20.18 -6.58 10.89
C THR A 140 -19.27 -5.36 10.83
N ALA A 141 -19.02 -4.81 9.64
CA ALA A 141 -18.26 -3.58 9.46
C ALA A 141 -19.03 -2.32 9.92
N GLY A 142 -20.36 -2.34 9.84
CA GLY A 142 -21.25 -1.25 10.27
C GLY A 142 -21.63 -1.28 11.75
N ILE A 143 -21.08 -2.21 12.56
CA ILE A 143 -21.35 -2.23 14.00
C ILE A 143 -20.60 -1.09 14.69
N ASP A 144 -21.35 -0.26 15.42
CA ASP A 144 -20.81 0.84 16.21
C ASP A 144 -19.74 0.38 17.20
N HIS A 145 -18.70 1.21 17.37
CA HIS A 145 -17.61 0.96 18.30
C HIS A 145 -17.96 1.48 19.72
N THR A 146 -19.15 1.12 20.19
CA THR A 146 -19.68 1.52 21.50
C THR A 146 -19.97 0.28 22.35
N PRO A 147 -20.09 0.40 23.69
CA PRO A 147 -20.51 -0.72 24.55
C PRO A 147 -21.81 -1.39 24.08
N GLN A 148 -22.73 -0.61 23.53
CA GLN A 148 -24.00 -1.05 22.98
C GLN A 148 -23.81 -1.85 21.69
N GLY A 149 -22.96 -1.37 20.76
CA GLY A 149 -22.59 -2.13 19.57
C GLY A 149 -21.87 -3.45 19.91
N ASN A 150 -21.03 -3.43 20.96
CA ASN A 150 -20.35 -4.63 21.44
C ASN A 150 -21.34 -5.71 21.93
N THR A 151 -22.55 -5.37 22.39
CA THR A 151 -23.55 -6.40 22.74
C THR A 151 -23.91 -7.31 21.56
N LEU A 152 -23.93 -6.79 20.32
CA LEU A 152 -24.16 -7.59 19.12
C LEU A 152 -22.93 -8.43 18.78
N LYS A 153 -21.72 -7.87 18.93
CA LYS A 153 -20.48 -8.63 18.72
C LYS A 153 -20.33 -9.77 19.72
N ASP A 154 -20.60 -9.52 21.00
CA ASP A 154 -20.64 -10.51 22.07
C ASP A 154 -21.66 -11.61 21.76
N TYR A 155 -22.85 -11.23 21.26
CA TYR A 155 -23.86 -12.20 20.84
C TYR A 155 -23.36 -13.08 19.69
N ILE A 156 -22.76 -12.49 18.64
CA ILE A 156 -22.17 -13.23 17.50
C ILE A 156 -21.08 -14.21 17.98
N VAL A 157 -20.23 -13.77 18.92
CA VAL A 157 -19.20 -14.61 19.55
C VAL A 157 -19.85 -15.77 20.32
N SER A 158 -20.89 -15.50 21.12
CA SER A 158 -21.58 -16.51 21.93
C SER A 158 -22.25 -17.62 21.11
N LEU A 159 -22.56 -17.35 19.83
CA LEU A 159 -23.13 -18.33 18.90
C LEU A 159 -22.07 -19.25 18.25
N GLY A 160 -20.80 -19.07 18.57
CA GLY A 160 -19.69 -19.86 18.04
C GLY A 160 -19.33 -19.55 16.58
N ILE A 161 -19.78 -18.41 16.04
CA ILE A 161 -19.50 -18.03 14.65
C ILE A 161 -18.02 -17.69 14.46
N VAL A 162 -17.45 -16.92 15.40
CA VAL A 162 -16.02 -16.58 15.38
C VAL A 162 -15.16 -17.83 15.55
N GLU A 163 -15.52 -18.73 16.47
CA GLU A 163 -14.83 -20.01 16.68
C GLU A 163 -14.77 -20.84 15.39
N LYS A 164 -15.91 -21.05 14.73
CA LYS A 164 -15.98 -21.76 13.44
C LYS A 164 -15.13 -21.12 12.34
N ALA A 165 -15.03 -19.79 12.34
CA ALA A 165 -14.22 -19.06 11.37
C ALA A 165 -12.72 -19.28 11.61
N LEU A 166 -12.30 -19.28 12.87
CA LEU A 166 -10.92 -19.56 13.28
C LEU A 166 -10.54 -21.03 13.06
N GLU A 167 -11.47 -21.95 13.35
CA GLU A 167 -11.35 -23.38 13.01
C GLU A 167 -11.16 -23.56 11.51
N TYR A 168 -11.95 -22.88 10.69
CA TYR A 168 -11.81 -22.93 9.22
C TYR A 168 -10.44 -22.42 8.76
N ILE A 169 -10.00 -21.25 9.28
CA ILE A 169 -8.67 -20.70 8.96
C ILE A 169 -7.59 -21.73 9.29
N SER A 170 -7.67 -22.35 10.47
CA SER A 170 -6.65 -23.26 10.99
C SER A 170 -6.68 -24.63 10.30
N MET A 171 -7.86 -25.15 9.97
CA MET A 171 -8.06 -26.45 9.32
C MET A 171 -7.50 -26.49 7.91
N HIS A 172 -7.69 -25.41 7.14
CA HIS A 172 -7.27 -25.33 5.74
C HIS A 172 -5.88 -24.70 5.56
N ALA A 173 -5.29 -24.15 6.61
CA ALA A 173 -3.94 -23.60 6.56
C ALA A 173 -2.92 -24.70 6.21
N PRO A 174 -2.06 -24.50 5.20
CA PRO A 174 -1.02 -25.46 4.84
C PRO A 174 -0.07 -25.78 6.01
N SER A 175 0.34 -27.05 6.13
CA SER A 175 1.15 -27.54 7.24
C SER A 175 2.48 -26.78 7.39
N VAL A 176 2.80 -26.40 8.63
CA VAL A 176 4.01 -25.64 8.96
C VAL A 176 5.24 -26.54 8.87
N LYS A 177 5.82 -26.70 7.69
CA LYS A 177 7.22 -27.16 7.59
C LYS A 177 8.16 -25.96 7.85
N PRO A 178 9.23 -26.11 8.66
CA PRO A 178 10.16 -25.02 9.01
C PRO A 178 10.91 -24.42 7.82
N THR A 179 10.80 -25.02 6.64
CA THR A 179 11.30 -24.48 5.37
C THR A 179 10.30 -23.49 4.79
N LEU A 180 10.24 -22.29 5.38
CA LEU A 180 9.59 -21.14 4.77
C LEU A 180 10.34 -20.78 3.48
N LEU A 181 9.73 -21.08 2.33
CA LEU A 181 9.85 -20.39 1.04
C LEU A 181 9.09 -21.20 -0.02
N ARG A 182 7.75 -21.25 0.09
CA ARG A 182 6.85 -21.44 -1.06
C ARG A 182 5.49 -20.82 -0.75
N ALA A 183 5.44 -19.49 -0.64
CA ALA A 183 4.17 -18.76 -0.83
C ALA A 183 3.55 -19.05 -2.22
N GLU A 184 4.35 -19.63 -3.13
CA GLU A 184 3.96 -20.15 -4.44
C GLU A 184 3.62 -21.65 -4.46
N SER A 185 3.57 -22.35 -3.32
CA SER A 185 3.20 -23.78 -3.34
C SER A 185 1.75 -23.94 -3.79
N GLU A 186 1.48 -25.00 -4.53
CA GLU A 186 0.12 -25.35 -4.97
C GLU A 186 -0.86 -25.46 -3.79
N GLU A 187 -0.39 -25.91 -2.61
CA GLU A 187 -1.18 -25.97 -1.37
C GLU A 187 -1.64 -24.57 -0.89
N TRP A 188 -0.76 -23.57 -0.99
CA TRP A 188 -1.11 -22.18 -0.65
C TRP A 188 -2.02 -21.56 -1.70
N LYS A 189 -1.81 -21.84 -2.99
CA LYS A 189 -2.71 -21.40 -4.07
C LYS A 189 -4.12 -21.96 -3.92
N GLU A 190 -4.23 -23.24 -3.56
CA GLU A 190 -5.52 -23.86 -3.23
C GLU A 190 -6.17 -23.14 -2.05
N TYR A 191 -5.44 -22.94 -0.95
CA TYR A 191 -5.96 -22.28 0.24
C TYR A 191 -6.46 -20.86 -0.01
N ILE A 192 -5.69 -20.01 -0.72
CA ILE A 192 -6.07 -18.62 -1.01
C ILE A 192 -7.21 -18.52 -2.03
N SER A 193 -7.41 -19.55 -2.87
CA SER A 193 -8.50 -19.59 -3.84
C SER A 193 -9.85 -20.00 -3.24
N ARG A 194 -9.89 -20.40 -1.96
CA ARG A 194 -11.11 -20.83 -1.29
C ARG A 194 -12.13 -19.69 -1.12
N PRO A 195 -13.37 -19.83 -1.64
CA PRO A 195 -14.38 -18.77 -1.64
C PRO A 195 -14.66 -18.15 -0.27
N SER A 196 -14.73 -18.95 0.79
CA SER A 196 -15.09 -18.47 2.13
C SER A 196 -14.00 -17.60 2.77
N LEU A 197 -12.73 -17.76 2.39
CA LEU A 197 -11.60 -17.14 3.09
C LEU A 197 -11.68 -15.61 3.06
N LYS A 198 -11.99 -15.01 1.91
CA LYS A 198 -12.11 -13.55 1.78
C LYS A 198 -13.21 -12.97 2.67
N TYR A 199 -14.33 -13.67 2.78
CA TYR A 199 -15.45 -13.23 3.62
C TYR A 199 -15.10 -13.37 5.10
N ILE A 200 -14.46 -14.47 5.48
CA ILE A 200 -13.99 -14.70 6.86
C ILE A 200 -13.06 -13.58 7.32
N LEU A 201 -12.03 -13.25 6.53
CA LEU A 201 -11.11 -12.17 6.87
C LEU A 201 -11.84 -10.82 7.00
N ARG A 202 -12.79 -10.53 6.10
CA ARG A 202 -13.57 -9.29 6.12
C ARG A 202 -14.47 -9.16 7.35
N PHE A 203 -15.32 -10.15 7.64
CA PHE A 203 -16.22 -10.02 8.79
C PHE A 203 -15.46 -10.10 10.13
N LEU A 204 -14.37 -10.88 10.20
CA LEU A 204 -13.50 -10.87 11.39
C LEU A 204 -12.87 -9.51 11.60
N THR A 205 -12.51 -8.77 10.54
CA THR A 205 -11.99 -7.41 10.65
C THR A 205 -13.03 -6.47 11.26
N GLY A 206 -14.28 -6.53 10.79
CA GLY A 206 -15.39 -5.73 11.32
C GLY A 206 -15.68 -6.04 12.80
N LEU A 207 -15.71 -7.32 13.16
CA LEU A 207 -15.88 -7.75 14.54
C LEU A 207 -14.70 -7.33 15.43
N ALA A 208 -13.46 -7.55 14.99
CA ALA A 208 -12.25 -7.29 15.77
C ALA A 208 -11.98 -5.80 16.03
N THR A 209 -12.54 -4.89 15.23
CA THR A 209 -12.34 -3.46 15.40
C THR A 209 -12.91 -2.99 16.75
N GLN A 210 -12.02 -2.60 17.67
CA GLN A 210 -12.36 -2.16 19.05
C GLN A 210 -13.22 -3.15 19.86
N HIS A 211 -12.98 -4.46 19.69
CA HIS A 211 -13.71 -5.50 20.43
C HIS A 211 -12.77 -6.55 21.01
N GLU A 212 -12.53 -6.47 22.32
CA GLU A 212 -11.53 -7.27 23.02
C GLU A 212 -11.76 -8.77 22.89
N ALA A 213 -13.00 -9.26 23.04
CA ALA A 213 -13.29 -10.69 23.00
C ALA A 213 -12.92 -11.32 21.64
N THR A 214 -13.26 -10.66 20.53
CA THR A 214 -12.86 -11.13 19.19
C THR A 214 -11.35 -11.04 18.99
N GLN A 215 -10.72 -9.97 19.47
CA GLN A 215 -9.27 -9.79 19.33
C GLN A 215 -8.49 -10.88 20.05
N VAL A 216 -8.88 -11.19 21.29
CA VAL A 216 -8.28 -12.26 22.08
C VAL A 216 -8.50 -13.61 21.40
N ALA A 217 -9.72 -13.89 20.92
CA ALA A 217 -10.03 -15.15 20.22
C ALA A 217 -9.15 -15.35 18.97
N VAL A 218 -9.05 -14.34 18.10
CA VAL A 218 -8.20 -14.40 16.89
C VAL A 218 -6.72 -14.54 17.26
N SER A 219 -6.29 -13.88 18.34
CA SER A 219 -4.89 -13.86 18.76
C SER A 219 -4.36 -15.18 19.31
N ALA A 220 -5.24 -16.08 19.75
CA ALA A 220 -4.85 -17.31 20.43
C ALA A 220 -4.00 -18.22 19.53
N GLU A 221 -4.43 -18.45 18.29
CA GLU A 221 -3.77 -19.42 17.40
C GLU A 221 -3.60 -18.93 15.95
N CYS A 222 -4.40 -17.95 15.49
CA CYS A 222 -4.44 -17.62 14.06
C CYS A 222 -3.45 -16.53 13.62
N ILE A 223 -2.82 -15.76 14.52
CA ILE A 223 -1.88 -14.68 14.15
C ILE A 223 -0.78 -15.17 13.19
N PRO A 224 -0.08 -16.29 13.43
CA PRO A 224 0.96 -16.75 12.51
C PRO A 224 0.44 -17.13 11.12
N ILE A 225 -0.80 -17.61 11.03
CA ILE A 225 -1.44 -17.99 9.76
C ILE A 225 -1.84 -16.72 8.99
N ILE A 226 -2.49 -15.78 9.68
CA ILE A 226 -2.92 -14.51 9.08
C ILE A 226 -1.70 -13.67 8.64
N HIS A 227 -0.62 -13.64 9.43
CA HIS A 227 0.62 -12.97 9.03
C HIS A 227 1.29 -13.60 7.80
N ARG A 228 1.09 -14.89 7.53
CA ARG A 228 1.54 -15.49 6.27
C ARG A 228 0.64 -15.09 5.12
N LEU A 229 -0.68 -15.08 5.32
CA LEU A 229 -1.63 -14.58 4.33
C LEU A 229 -1.31 -13.13 3.95
N GLU A 230 -0.91 -12.27 4.89
CA GLU A 230 -0.43 -10.90 4.62
C GLU A 230 0.72 -10.85 3.60
N GLN A 231 1.52 -11.91 3.47
CA GLN A 231 2.70 -11.96 2.59
C GLN A 231 2.43 -12.58 1.21
N VAL A 232 1.21 -13.04 0.93
CA VAL A 232 0.87 -13.67 -0.36
C VAL A 232 0.19 -12.70 -1.32
N SER A 233 0.54 -12.78 -2.61
CA SER A 233 -0.22 -12.14 -3.68
C SER A 233 -1.32 -13.08 -4.18
N SER A 234 -2.52 -12.54 -4.43
CA SER A 234 -3.67 -13.32 -4.89
C SER A 234 -4.62 -12.43 -5.69
N ASP A 235 -5.31 -12.97 -6.69
CA ASP A 235 -6.31 -12.24 -7.51
C ASP A 235 -7.47 -11.69 -6.67
N GLU A 236 -7.84 -12.37 -5.57
CA GLU A 236 -8.89 -11.96 -4.63
C GLU A 236 -8.37 -11.03 -3.51
N HIS A 237 -7.13 -10.53 -3.61
CA HIS A 237 -6.52 -9.58 -2.67
C HIS A 237 -6.50 -10.04 -1.20
N VAL A 238 -6.40 -11.35 -0.96
CA VAL A 238 -6.38 -11.99 0.37
C VAL A 238 -5.30 -11.42 1.27
N GLY A 239 -4.12 -11.09 0.73
CA GLY A 239 -3.04 -10.47 1.51
C GLY A 239 -3.43 -9.13 2.15
N SER A 240 -4.12 -8.26 1.40
CA SER A 240 -4.64 -6.99 1.91
C SER A 240 -5.73 -7.20 2.97
N LEU A 241 -6.59 -8.20 2.79
CA LEU A 241 -7.63 -8.55 3.78
C LEU A 241 -7.03 -9.05 5.09
N ALA A 242 -5.96 -9.84 5.00
CA ALA A 242 -5.21 -10.32 6.16
C ALA A 242 -4.48 -9.18 6.89
N GLU A 243 -3.88 -8.24 6.15
CA GLU A 243 -3.30 -7.02 6.72
C GLU A 243 -4.34 -6.20 7.48
N ASN A 244 -5.50 -5.94 6.86
CA ASN A 244 -6.60 -5.19 7.49
C ASN A 244 -7.05 -5.83 8.82
N LEU A 245 -7.17 -7.16 8.85
CA LEU A 245 -7.50 -7.89 10.08
C LEU A 245 -6.42 -7.70 11.15
N LEU A 246 -5.13 -7.85 10.80
CA LEU A 246 -4.02 -7.65 11.74
C LEU A 246 -3.98 -6.22 12.29
N GLU A 247 -4.29 -5.21 11.48
CA GLU A 247 -4.35 -3.82 11.94
C GLU A 247 -5.56 -3.58 12.87
N ALA A 248 -6.74 -4.14 12.58
CA ALA A 248 -7.91 -4.04 13.47
C ALA A 248 -7.64 -4.64 14.86
N LEU A 249 -6.86 -5.73 14.91
CA LEU A 249 -6.45 -6.39 16.15
C LEU A 249 -5.54 -5.53 17.04
N LYS A 250 -4.80 -4.56 16.48
CA LYS A 250 -3.82 -3.75 17.23
C LYS A 250 -4.43 -2.78 18.22
N THR A 251 -5.74 -2.56 18.19
CA THR A 251 -6.39 -1.74 19.22
C THR A 251 -6.32 -2.39 20.61
N ASN A 252 -6.01 -3.70 20.70
CA ASN A 252 -5.56 -4.35 21.93
C ASN A 252 -4.02 -4.40 21.99
N THR A 253 -3.45 -3.85 23.08
CA THR A 253 -2.00 -3.71 23.25
C THR A 253 -1.27 -5.05 23.35
N ALA A 254 -1.83 -6.05 24.05
CA ALA A 254 -1.21 -7.37 24.17
C ALA A 254 -1.19 -8.11 22.83
N VAL A 255 -2.28 -8.00 22.07
CA VAL A 255 -2.37 -8.59 20.72
C VAL A 255 -1.42 -7.87 19.74
N ALA A 256 -1.30 -6.55 19.83
CA ALA A 256 -0.35 -5.77 19.04
C ALA A 256 1.10 -6.22 19.27
N THR A 257 1.50 -6.43 20.52
CA THR A 257 2.82 -6.98 20.87
C THR A 257 3.02 -8.36 20.24
N ARG A 258 2.02 -9.24 20.31
CA ARG A 258 2.12 -10.59 19.73
C ARG A 258 2.28 -10.57 18.21
N ILE A 259 1.56 -9.70 17.52
CA ILE A 259 1.70 -9.51 16.06
C ILE A 259 3.12 -9.04 15.73
N GLN A 260 3.64 -8.09 16.50
CA GLN A 260 5.00 -7.58 16.33
C GLN A 260 6.05 -8.68 16.55
N GLU A 261 5.92 -9.50 17.59
CA GLU A 261 6.80 -10.65 17.85
C GLU A 261 6.80 -11.64 16.67
N VAL A 262 5.64 -11.97 16.10
CA VAL A 262 5.53 -12.91 14.97
C VAL A 262 6.15 -12.33 13.70
N ARG A 263 5.96 -11.02 13.45
CA ARG A 263 6.62 -10.29 12.36
C ARG A 263 8.15 -10.30 12.53
N GLU A 264 8.63 -10.09 13.75
CA GLU A 264 10.05 -10.13 14.10
C GLU A 264 10.66 -11.53 13.99
N GLN A 265 9.95 -12.57 14.44
CA GLN A 265 10.38 -13.97 14.30
C GLN A 265 10.49 -14.37 12.82
N THR A 266 9.51 -13.97 12.01
CA THR A 266 9.53 -14.23 10.56
C THR A 266 10.68 -13.47 9.89
N ARG A 267 10.97 -12.24 10.33
CA ARG A 267 12.14 -11.46 9.89
C ARG A 267 13.46 -12.15 10.28
N ALA A 268 13.57 -12.63 11.52
CA ALA A 268 14.76 -13.32 12.01
C ALA A 268 14.99 -14.66 11.28
N GLU A 269 13.93 -15.41 11.00
CA GLU A 269 14.03 -16.68 10.28
C GLU A 269 14.36 -16.49 8.79
N LYS A 270 13.74 -15.49 8.12
CA LYS A 270 14.12 -15.09 6.75
C LYS A 270 15.59 -14.71 6.68
N LYS A 271 16.09 -13.93 7.66
CA LYS A 271 17.51 -13.58 7.79
C LYS A 271 18.39 -14.82 7.91
N ARG A 272 18.04 -15.78 8.78
CA ARG A 272 18.79 -17.04 8.98
C ARG A 272 18.88 -17.87 7.69
N LEU A 273 17.76 -17.98 6.96
CA LEU A 273 17.70 -18.74 5.71
C LEU A 273 18.47 -18.05 4.57
N ALA A 274 18.36 -16.73 4.44
CA ALA A 274 19.13 -15.94 3.48
C ALA A 274 20.65 -16.10 3.73
N MET A 275 21.08 -16.07 4.99
CA MET A 275 22.48 -16.33 5.38
C MET A 275 22.93 -17.74 4.99
N ALA A 276 22.12 -18.77 5.26
CA ALA A 276 22.45 -20.15 4.88
C ALA A 276 22.48 -20.36 3.35
N MET A 277 21.59 -19.71 2.60
CA MET A 277 21.62 -19.73 1.13
C MET A 277 22.83 -18.98 0.57
N ARG A 278 23.21 -17.85 1.18
CA ARG A 278 24.41 -17.07 0.82
C ARG A 278 25.68 -17.87 1.07
N GLU A 279 25.83 -18.53 2.23
CA GLU A 279 26.95 -19.44 2.50
C GLU A 279 27.03 -20.59 1.48
N LYS A 280 25.88 -21.16 1.09
CA LYS A 280 25.80 -22.22 0.09
C LYS A 280 26.14 -21.74 -1.32
N GLN A 281 25.73 -20.53 -1.70
CA GLN A 281 26.06 -19.91 -3.00
C GLN A 281 27.52 -19.45 -3.08
N LEU A 282 28.07 -18.88 -1.99
CA LEU A 282 29.49 -18.56 -1.87
C LEU A 282 30.37 -19.82 -1.90
N GLY A 283 29.90 -20.94 -1.34
CA GLY A 283 30.53 -22.25 -1.49
C GLY A 283 30.46 -22.83 -2.92
N ALA A 284 29.36 -22.57 -3.64
CA ALA A 284 29.18 -22.99 -5.04
C ALA A 284 29.96 -22.13 -6.06
N LEU A 285 30.40 -20.93 -5.67
CA LEU A 285 31.32 -20.08 -6.44
C LEU A 285 32.80 -20.51 -6.32
N GLY A 286 33.09 -21.59 -5.59
CA GLY A 286 34.40 -22.24 -5.55
C GLY A 286 34.72 -22.97 -6.86
N MET A 287 35.47 -22.30 -7.74
CA MET A 287 36.13 -22.84 -8.94
C MET A 287 36.36 -24.36 -8.92
N ARG A 288 35.68 -25.08 -9.81
CA ARG A 288 36.21 -26.32 -10.41
C ARG A 288 35.80 -26.42 -11.88
N THR A 289 36.80 -26.36 -12.74
CA THR A 289 36.74 -26.85 -14.11
C THR A 289 36.61 -28.37 -14.11
N ASN A 290 35.82 -28.93 -15.03
CA ASN A 290 36.01 -30.31 -15.46
C ASN A 290 37.01 -30.34 -16.64
N ASP A 291 37.68 -31.48 -16.84
CA ASP A 291 38.82 -31.60 -17.76
C ASP A 291 38.48 -31.50 -19.26
N LYS A 292 37.28 -31.04 -19.64
CA LYS A 292 36.87 -30.86 -21.05
C LYS A 292 36.01 -29.62 -21.38
N GLY A 293 35.75 -28.71 -20.45
CA GLY A 293 35.35 -27.32 -20.76
C GLY A 293 34.14 -27.11 -21.69
N GLN A 294 33.07 -27.92 -21.58
CA GLN A 294 31.85 -27.77 -22.38
C GLN A 294 30.61 -27.53 -21.52
N VAL A 295 29.82 -26.53 -21.91
CA VAL A 295 28.41 -26.34 -21.52
C VAL A 295 27.66 -26.06 -22.82
N THR A 296 26.78 -26.96 -23.25
CA THR A 296 25.87 -26.77 -24.37
C THR A 296 24.43 -26.77 -23.87
N ALA A 297 23.65 -25.79 -24.34
CA ALA A 297 22.20 -25.77 -24.18
C ALA A 297 21.58 -25.80 -25.58
N GLU A 298 20.69 -26.75 -25.82
CA GLU A 298 19.81 -26.77 -26.99
C GLU A 298 18.37 -26.96 -26.53
N SER A 299 17.52 -25.98 -26.86
CA SER A 299 16.13 -26.23 -27.23
C SER A 299 15.52 -24.91 -27.72
N ASN A 300 14.94 -24.89 -28.92
CA ASN A 300 13.83 -24.02 -29.28
C ASN A 300 13.16 -24.50 -30.57
N ILE A 301 12.18 -25.40 -30.41
CA ILE A 301 11.15 -25.71 -31.41
C ILE A 301 9.82 -25.66 -30.68
N LEU A 302 9.21 -24.46 -30.58
CA LEU A 302 7.76 -24.27 -30.43
C LEU A 302 7.43 -22.76 -30.60
N GLN A 303 7.52 -22.26 -31.84
CA GLN A 303 7.07 -20.92 -32.22
C GLN A 303 6.25 -21.06 -33.48
N GLN A 304 4.94 -21.34 -33.36
CA GLN A 304 3.96 -21.07 -34.44
C GLN A 304 2.46 -21.29 -34.10
N MET A 305 2.03 -21.46 -32.85
CA MET A 305 0.59 -21.66 -32.55
C MET A 305 0.05 -20.96 -31.28
N GLU A 306 0.55 -19.77 -30.92
CA GLU A 306 -0.03 -18.92 -29.85
C GLU A 306 -0.18 -17.46 -30.33
N GLU A 307 -0.95 -17.25 -31.41
CA GLU A 307 -1.38 -15.91 -31.86
C GLU A 307 -2.82 -15.58 -31.40
N LEU A 308 -3.09 -15.82 -30.12
CA LEU A 308 -4.14 -15.14 -29.36
C LEU A 308 -3.50 -14.60 -28.07
N GLY A 309 -2.45 -13.79 -28.24
CA GLY A 309 -1.55 -13.49 -27.14
C GLY A 309 -2.24 -12.66 -26.05
N GLU A 310 -2.11 -13.12 -24.80
CA GLU A 310 -2.39 -12.36 -23.59
C GLU A 310 -1.64 -11.02 -23.59
N GLU A 311 -2.20 -10.03 -22.89
CA GLU A 311 -1.56 -8.73 -22.66
C GLU A 311 -0.61 -8.88 -21.46
N THR A 312 0.68 -8.66 -21.68
CA THR A 312 1.75 -8.97 -20.70
C THR A 312 2.31 -7.74 -19.98
N GLY A 313 1.86 -6.54 -20.35
CA GLY A 313 2.30 -5.25 -19.80
C GLY A 313 1.22 -4.55 -18.97
N LEU A 314 1.21 -3.22 -19.01
CA LEU A 314 0.24 -2.41 -18.26
C LEU A 314 -1.15 -2.48 -18.90
N VAL A 315 -2.16 -2.82 -18.08
CA VAL A 315 -3.53 -3.03 -18.57
C VAL A 315 -4.52 -2.10 -17.90
N CYS A 316 -5.45 -1.54 -18.67
CA CYS A 316 -6.52 -0.72 -18.13
C CYS A 316 -7.48 -1.56 -17.26
N VAL A 317 -7.73 -1.15 -16.02
CA VAL A 317 -8.64 -1.84 -15.09
C VAL A 317 -10.10 -1.90 -15.58
N ILE A 318 -10.51 -0.96 -16.45
CA ILE A 318 -11.87 -0.87 -16.98
C ILE A 318 -12.07 -1.79 -18.19
N CYS A 319 -11.23 -1.64 -19.24
CA CYS A 319 -11.42 -2.37 -20.50
C CYS A 319 -10.52 -3.59 -20.66
N ARG A 320 -9.58 -3.83 -19.73
CA ARG A 320 -8.63 -4.94 -19.73
C ARG A 320 -7.71 -5.01 -20.96
N GLU A 321 -7.55 -3.88 -21.64
CA GLU A 321 -6.64 -3.72 -22.78
C GLU A 321 -5.46 -2.83 -22.38
N GLY A 322 -4.26 -3.16 -22.87
CA GLY A 322 -3.03 -2.37 -22.71
C GLY A 322 -2.52 -1.81 -24.05
N TYR A 323 -1.22 -1.54 -24.13
CA TYR A 323 -0.62 -0.96 -25.34
C TYR A 323 -0.62 -1.90 -26.54
N LYS A 324 -0.75 -3.22 -26.36
CA LYS A 324 -0.84 -4.16 -27.50
C LYS A 324 -2.11 -3.94 -28.31
N PHE A 325 -3.24 -3.73 -27.63
CA PHE A 325 -4.54 -3.51 -28.27
C PHE A 325 -4.90 -2.02 -28.44
N GLN A 326 -4.39 -1.15 -27.59
CA GLN A 326 -4.63 0.30 -27.60
C GLN A 326 -3.33 1.12 -27.65
N PRO A 327 -2.47 0.92 -28.67
CA PRO A 327 -1.10 1.45 -28.69
C PRO A 327 -1.00 2.98 -28.64
N GLY A 328 -2.01 3.69 -29.15
CA GLY A 328 -2.05 5.15 -29.19
C GLY A 328 -2.70 5.83 -27.99
N LYS A 329 -3.31 5.08 -27.06
CA LYS A 329 -4.05 5.66 -25.92
C LYS A 329 -3.14 5.93 -24.74
N VAL A 330 -3.35 7.07 -24.07
CA VAL A 330 -2.62 7.40 -22.84
C VAL A 330 -3.18 6.57 -21.68
N LEU A 331 -2.32 5.79 -21.03
CA LEU A 331 -2.61 5.16 -19.74
C LEU A 331 -2.29 6.12 -18.60
N GLY A 332 -2.89 5.91 -17.44
CA GLY A 332 -2.61 6.65 -16.23
C GLY A 332 -2.62 5.75 -15.00
N ILE A 333 -1.75 6.04 -14.05
CA ILE A 333 -1.72 5.40 -12.73
C ILE A 333 -2.61 6.22 -11.80
N TYR A 334 -3.54 5.57 -11.11
CA TYR A 334 -4.25 6.21 -10.00
C TYR A 334 -3.28 6.55 -8.87
N THR A 335 -3.23 7.81 -8.48
CA THR A 335 -2.29 8.31 -7.46
C THR A 335 -3.05 9.03 -6.35
N TYR A 336 -2.53 8.95 -5.14
CA TYR A 336 -2.93 9.79 -4.02
C TYR A 336 -1.75 10.63 -3.59
N THR A 337 -1.89 11.95 -3.70
CA THR A 337 -0.85 12.91 -3.38
C THR A 337 -1.26 13.79 -2.21
N LYS A 338 -0.34 14.01 -1.28
CA LYS A 338 -0.56 14.92 -0.14
C LYS A 338 0.53 15.96 -0.05
N ARG A 339 0.19 17.14 0.49
CA ARG A 339 1.14 18.19 0.82
C ARG A 339 2.01 17.76 2.01
N CYS A 340 3.31 17.96 1.91
CA CYS A 340 4.23 17.72 3.03
C CYS A 340 5.49 18.61 2.92
N ASN A 341 6.34 18.56 3.94
CA ASN A 341 7.68 19.14 3.84
C ASN A 341 8.59 18.18 3.05
N VAL A 342 9.48 18.72 2.23
CA VAL A 342 10.41 17.88 1.45
C VAL A 342 11.56 17.35 2.30
N ASP A 343 11.87 18.00 3.43
CA ASP A 343 12.82 17.50 4.42
C ASP A 343 12.40 17.93 5.83
N GLU A 344 12.30 16.97 6.75
CA GLU A 344 11.92 17.24 8.15
C GLU A 344 13.06 17.88 8.95
N PHE A 345 14.31 17.79 8.48
CA PHE A 345 15.48 18.33 9.16
C PHE A 345 15.97 19.64 8.53
N GLU A 346 15.22 20.27 7.63
CA GLU A 346 15.65 21.56 7.08
C GLU A 346 15.85 22.60 8.20
N ALA A 347 17.00 23.26 8.23
CA ALA A 347 17.37 24.23 9.28
C ALA A 347 16.49 25.49 9.29
N LYS A 348 15.90 25.83 8.14
CA LYS A 348 15.06 27.02 7.99
C LYS A 348 13.78 26.90 8.82
N ALA A 349 13.41 27.99 9.50
CA ALA A 349 12.18 28.06 10.31
C ALA A 349 10.91 27.75 9.51
N ARG A 350 10.85 28.19 8.24
CA ARG A 350 9.81 27.77 7.28
C ARG A 350 10.43 26.78 6.31
N LYS A 351 10.13 25.49 6.53
CA LYS A 351 10.60 24.39 5.70
C LYS A 351 10.02 24.47 4.29
N THR A 352 10.77 23.94 3.34
CA THR A 352 10.40 23.84 1.94
C THR A 352 9.24 22.85 1.80
N VAL A 353 8.15 23.33 1.22
CA VAL A 353 6.93 22.56 1.01
C VAL A 353 7.00 21.90 -0.36
N GLY A 354 6.57 20.64 -0.42
CA GLY A 354 6.34 19.91 -1.65
C GLY A 354 5.18 18.94 -1.43
N TYR A 355 5.31 17.74 -1.99
CA TYR A 355 4.29 16.71 -1.91
C TYR A 355 4.89 15.32 -1.93
N SER A 356 4.09 14.35 -1.48
CA SER A 356 4.41 12.93 -1.51
C SER A 356 3.25 12.17 -2.13
N THR A 357 3.57 11.29 -3.06
CA THR A 357 2.63 10.49 -3.83
C THR A 357 2.72 9.01 -3.45
N VAL A 358 1.57 8.36 -3.29
CA VAL A 358 1.43 6.90 -3.12
C VAL A 358 0.39 6.36 -4.10
N THR A 359 0.39 5.04 -4.29
CA THR A 359 -0.52 4.39 -5.24
C THR A 359 -0.89 2.96 -4.87
N HIS A 360 -2.09 2.53 -5.25
CA HIS A 360 -2.47 1.10 -5.32
C HIS A 360 -1.91 0.42 -6.59
N PHE A 361 -1.41 1.22 -7.53
CA PHE A 361 -0.88 0.83 -8.83
C PHE A 361 -1.92 0.26 -9.80
N ASN A 362 -3.18 0.71 -9.69
CA ASN A 362 -4.16 0.44 -10.74
C ASN A 362 -3.96 1.39 -11.92
N ILE A 363 -4.00 0.80 -13.11
CA ILE A 363 -3.78 1.47 -14.38
C ILE A 363 -5.12 1.65 -15.09
N VAL A 364 -5.30 2.79 -15.76
CA VAL A 364 -6.52 3.06 -16.52
C VAL A 364 -6.19 3.85 -17.78
N HIS A 365 -6.88 3.58 -18.89
CA HIS A 365 -6.88 4.54 -20.00
C HIS A 365 -7.50 5.84 -19.53
N ILE A 366 -6.83 6.95 -19.79
CA ILE A 366 -7.34 8.29 -19.47
C ILE A 366 -8.75 8.49 -20.05
N ASP A 367 -8.99 8.01 -21.28
CA ASP A 367 -10.30 8.08 -21.93
C ASP A 367 -11.36 7.20 -21.24
N CYS A 368 -10.99 5.98 -20.80
CA CYS A 368 -11.90 5.10 -20.07
C CYS A 368 -12.31 5.72 -18.74
N HIS A 369 -11.36 6.32 -18.02
CA HIS A 369 -11.65 7.04 -16.79
C HIS A 369 -12.56 8.25 -17.04
N MET A 370 -12.26 9.10 -18.01
CA MET A 370 -13.11 10.26 -18.35
C MET A 370 -14.52 9.85 -18.75
N ASN A 371 -14.66 8.76 -19.50
CA ASN A 371 -15.98 8.21 -19.84
C ASN A 371 -16.71 7.70 -18.60
N ALA A 372 -16.03 7.00 -17.69
CA ALA A 372 -16.61 6.50 -16.44
C ALA A 372 -17.07 7.66 -15.53
N VAL A 373 -16.25 8.70 -15.36
CA VAL A 373 -16.59 9.91 -14.59
C VAL A 373 -17.79 10.63 -15.18
N ARG A 374 -17.84 10.80 -16.52
CA ARG A 374 -18.99 11.44 -17.20
C ARG A 374 -20.30 10.66 -17.01
N LEU A 375 -20.22 9.32 -16.94
CA LEU A 375 -21.39 8.46 -16.72
C LEU A 375 -21.87 8.49 -15.26
N ALA A 376 -20.97 8.75 -14.30
CA ALA A 376 -21.27 8.76 -12.87
C ALA A 376 -22.07 9.98 -12.35
N ARG A 377 -22.39 10.95 -13.23
CA ARG A 377 -23.28 12.13 -13.04
C ARG A 377 -23.48 12.59 -11.58
N ALA A 378 -22.85 13.71 -11.21
CA ALA A 378 -23.00 14.44 -9.94
C ALA A 378 -22.28 13.88 -8.68
N ARG A 379 -21.48 12.82 -8.82
CA ARG A 379 -20.51 12.39 -7.79
C ARG A 379 -19.16 13.08 -7.99
N ASP A 380 -18.40 13.22 -6.90
CA ASP A 380 -17.01 13.65 -6.97
C ASP A 380 -16.20 12.67 -7.87
N GLU A 381 -15.32 13.22 -8.72
CA GLU A 381 -14.50 12.46 -9.69
C GLU A 381 -13.71 11.36 -8.97
N TRP A 382 -13.16 11.70 -7.81
CA TRP A 382 -12.24 10.86 -7.07
C TRP A 382 -12.93 9.84 -6.18
N GLU A 383 -14.11 10.15 -5.65
CA GLU A 383 -15.00 9.16 -5.02
C GLU A 383 -15.42 8.07 -6.02
N SER A 384 -15.73 8.47 -7.25
CA SER A 384 -16.10 7.52 -8.31
C SER A 384 -14.90 6.70 -8.79
N ALA A 385 -13.73 7.33 -8.86
CA ALA A 385 -12.49 6.67 -9.25
C ALA A 385 -12.00 5.64 -8.22
N ALA A 386 -12.25 5.87 -6.92
CA ALA A 386 -11.85 4.94 -5.86
C ALA A 386 -12.41 3.52 -6.06
N LEU A 387 -13.62 3.37 -6.61
CA LEU A 387 -14.23 2.07 -6.94
C LEU A 387 -13.41 1.29 -7.98
N GLN A 388 -12.88 2.00 -8.99
CA GLN A 388 -12.01 1.42 -10.02
C GLN A 388 -10.57 1.23 -9.52
N ASN A 389 -10.23 1.87 -8.40
CA ASN A 389 -8.95 1.79 -7.75
C ASN A 389 -8.98 0.85 -6.52
N ALA A 390 -9.76 -0.23 -6.56
CA ALA A 390 -9.88 -1.21 -5.48
C ALA A 390 -10.25 -0.60 -4.11
N ASN A 391 -11.19 0.36 -4.12
CA ASN A 391 -11.63 1.14 -2.96
C ASN A 391 -10.50 1.92 -2.25
N THR A 392 -9.37 2.14 -2.94
CA THR A 392 -8.27 2.96 -2.44
C THR A 392 -8.47 4.41 -2.88
N ARG A 393 -8.28 5.37 -1.97
CA ARG A 393 -8.39 6.80 -2.27
C ARG A 393 -7.38 7.20 -3.34
N CYS A 394 -7.80 8.07 -4.24
CA CYS A 394 -6.95 8.68 -5.26
C CYS A 394 -7.39 10.12 -5.46
N ASN A 395 -6.50 11.00 -5.91
CA ASN A 395 -6.78 12.41 -6.18
C ASN A 395 -5.98 12.93 -7.38
N GLY A 396 -5.47 12.02 -8.20
CA GLY A 396 -4.68 12.33 -9.38
C GLY A 396 -4.50 11.11 -10.28
N LEU A 397 -4.21 11.39 -11.54
CA LEU A 397 -3.82 10.38 -12.54
C LEU A 397 -2.46 10.75 -13.10
N LEU A 398 -1.43 9.96 -12.79
CA LEU A 398 -0.09 10.13 -13.35
C LEU A 398 -0.06 9.50 -14.75
N PRO A 399 0.04 10.29 -15.85
CA PRO A 399 -0.01 9.75 -17.20
C PRO A 399 1.25 8.99 -17.57
N LEU A 400 1.09 8.00 -18.44
CA LEU A 400 2.14 7.15 -18.96
C LEU A 400 2.34 7.42 -20.45
N TRP A 401 3.59 7.69 -20.82
CA TRP A 401 3.96 7.86 -22.23
C TRP A 401 4.30 6.48 -22.79
N GLY A 402 3.38 5.89 -23.54
CA GLY A 402 3.60 4.61 -24.21
C GLY A 402 4.36 4.73 -25.54
N PRO A 403 4.72 3.59 -26.16
CA PRO A 403 5.52 3.55 -27.39
C PRO A 403 4.91 4.35 -28.54
N GLN A 404 3.63 4.15 -28.84
CA GLN A 404 2.93 4.77 -29.97
C GLN A 404 2.03 5.94 -29.55
N VAL A 405 2.08 6.33 -28.28
CA VAL A 405 1.32 7.47 -27.76
C VAL A 405 1.94 8.77 -28.28
N PRO A 406 1.18 9.66 -28.94
CA PRO A 406 1.68 10.96 -29.39
C PRO A 406 2.13 11.82 -28.20
N GLU A 407 3.29 12.48 -28.33
CA GLU A 407 3.82 13.37 -27.29
C GLU A 407 2.81 14.45 -26.88
N SER A 408 2.07 15.02 -27.84
CA SER A 408 1.05 16.02 -27.57
C SER A 408 -0.09 15.50 -26.69
N ALA A 409 -0.48 14.23 -26.84
CA ALA A 409 -1.51 13.60 -26.01
C ALA A 409 -0.99 13.35 -24.58
N PHE A 410 0.24 12.85 -24.46
CA PHE A 410 0.91 12.69 -23.17
C PHE A 410 1.08 14.03 -22.44
N ALA A 411 1.62 15.04 -23.12
CA ALA A 411 1.86 16.38 -22.57
C ALA A 411 0.57 17.04 -22.07
N SER A 412 -0.53 16.89 -22.81
CA SER A 412 -1.86 17.36 -22.40
C SER A 412 -2.33 16.68 -21.11
N CYS A 413 -2.16 15.35 -21.01
CA CYS A 413 -2.50 14.61 -19.79
C CYS A 413 -1.59 14.98 -18.61
N LEU A 414 -0.30 15.24 -18.87
CA LEU A 414 0.65 15.68 -17.84
C LEU A 414 0.33 17.07 -17.31
N ALA A 415 -0.09 17.99 -18.19
CA ALA A 415 -0.56 19.31 -17.77
C ALA A 415 -1.77 19.20 -16.81
N ARG A 416 -2.71 18.31 -17.11
CA ARG A 416 -3.84 18.02 -16.22
C ARG A 416 -3.43 17.35 -14.91
N HIS A 417 -2.46 16.44 -14.95
CA HIS A 417 -1.87 15.88 -13.73
C HIS A 417 -1.27 16.96 -12.83
N ASN A 418 -0.57 17.93 -13.40
CA ASN A 418 -0.05 19.07 -12.65
C ASN A 418 -1.17 19.92 -12.03
N THR A 419 -2.31 20.07 -12.71
CA THR A 419 -3.50 20.71 -12.12
C THR A 419 -4.02 19.92 -10.92
N TYR A 420 -4.13 18.60 -11.01
CA TYR A 420 -4.54 17.77 -9.87
C TYR A 420 -3.58 17.93 -8.68
N LEU A 421 -2.26 17.91 -8.92
CA LEU A 421 -1.26 18.16 -7.88
C LEU A 421 -1.42 19.54 -7.24
N GLN A 422 -1.66 20.58 -8.04
CA GLN A 422 -1.88 21.94 -7.54
C GLN A 422 -3.15 22.03 -6.68
N GLU A 423 -4.23 21.39 -7.08
CA GLU A 423 -5.51 21.40 -6.38
C GLU A 423 -5.43 20.66 -5.04
N CYS A 424 -4.84 19.47 -5.01
CA CYS A 424 -4.81 18.65 -3.79
C CYS A 424 -3.72 19.06 -2.79
N THR A 425 -2.66 19.73 -3.24
CA THR A 425 -1.53 20.13 -2.37
C THR A 425 -1.40 21.63 -2.15
N GLY A 426 -1.99 22.45 -3.02
CA GLY A 426 -1.76 23.90 -3.08
C GLY A 426 -0.35 24.28 -3.56
N HIS A 427 0.47 23.32 -4.00
CA HIS A 427 1.83 23.56 -4.49
C HIS A 427 1.79 24.01 -5.94
N ARG A 428 2.14 25.28 -6.20
CA ARG A 428 1.96 25.89 -7.53
C ARG A 428 3.02 25.50 -8.55
N ASP A 429 4.28 25.38 -8.11
CA ASP A 429 5.42 25.17 -9.01
C ASP A 429 5.74 23.68 -9.16
N ILE A 430 5.06 23.03 -10.10
CA ILE A 430 5.28 21.64 -10.46
C ILE A 430 6.41 21.57 -11.49
N SER A 431 7.63 21.34 -11.00
CA SER A 431 8.86 21.21 -11.80
C SER A 431 9.54 19.86 -11.55
N TYR A 432 10.60 19.56 -12.29
CA TYR A 432 11.39 18.34 -12.07
C TYR A 432 11.96 18.28 -10.64
N VAL A 433 12.25 19.41 -10.00
CA VAL A 433 12.74 19.48 -8.61
C VAL A 433 11.68 18.91 -7.65
N SER A 434 10.42 19.31 -7.83
CA SER A 434 9.28 18.81 -7.05
C SER A 434 9.11 17.30 -7.25
N THR A 435 9.22 16.79 -8.48
CA THR A 435 9.12 15.34 -8.77
C THR A 435 10.29 14.54 -8.20
N VAL A 436 11.52 15.08 -8.21
CA VAL A 436 12.68 14.44 -7.59
C VAL A 436 12.53 14.40 -6.07
N HIS A 437 11.96 15.46 -5.45
CA HIS A 437 11.59 15.40 -4.03
C HIS A 437 10.51 14.36 -3.74
N ASP A 438 9.51 14.23 -4.60
CA ASP A 438 8.47 13.20 -4.44
C ASP A 438 9.08 11.79 -4.49
N LEU A 439 9.92 11.50 -5.48
CA LEU A 439 10.67 10.24 -5.56
C LEU A 439 11.57 10.02 -4.35
N LYS A 440 12.27 11.08 -3.89
CA LYS A 440 13.11 11.03 -2.67
C LYS A 440 12.27 10.63 -1.46
N LEU A 441 11.09 11.23 -1.28
CA LEU A 441 10.20 10.93 -0.16
C LEU A 441 9.62 9.52 -0.25
N LEU A 442 9.31 9.05 -1.46
CA LEU A 442 8.89 7.67 -1.70
C LEU A 442 9.97 6.68 -1.25
N LEU A 443 11.22 6.86 -1.69
CA LEU A 443 12.34 6.00 -1.32
C LEU A 443 12.67 6.09 0.19
N LEU A 444 12.56 7.28 0.78
CA LEU A 444 12.70 7.46 2.23
C LEU A 444 11.60 6.73 3.01
N ARG A 445 10.38 6.65 2.48
CA ARG A 445 9.28 5.94 3.12
C ARG A 445 9.57 4.44 3.24
N PHE A 446 10.10 3.83 2.17
CA PHE A 446 10.64 2.47 2.23
C PHE A 446 11.76 2.38 3.27
N ALA A 447 12.76 3.24 3.17
CA ALA A 447 13.94 3.18 4.03
C ALA A 447 13.65 3.39 5.53
N GLN A 448 12.54 4.06 5.86
CA GLN A 448 12.05 4.29 7.22
C GLN A 448 10.97 3.29 7.64
N GLU A 449 10.65 2.29 6.81
CA GLU A 449 9.59 1.29 7.06
C GLU A 449 8.22 1.91 7.40
N LYS A 450 7.92 3.10 6.84
CA LYS A 450 6.65 3.80 7.06
C LYS A 450 5.53 3.15 6.24
N SER A 451 4.33 3.04 6.82
CA SER A 451 3.17 2.44 6.15
C SER A 451 2.76 3.25 4.91
N PHE A 452 2.39 2.57 3.82
CA PHE A 452 1.83 3.18 2.61
C PHE A 452 0.30 3.29 2.67
N HIS A 453 -0.34 2.51 3.56
CA HIS A 453 -1.79 2.48 3.74
C HIS A 453 -2.32 3.76 4.42
N GLU A 454 -1.57 4.35 5.35
CA GLU A 454 -2.00 5.48 6.19
C GLU A 454 -2.65 6.64 5.42
N ASP A 455 -2.19 6.90 4.19
CA ASP A 455 -2.67 8.02 3.38
C ASP A 455 -3.85 7.63 2.48
N ALA A 456 -3.67 6.61 1.64
CA ALA A 456 -4.63 6.26 0.61
C ALA A 456 -5.69 5.24 1.06
N GLY A 457 -5.51 4.58 2.21
CA GLY A 457 -6.36 3.47 2.65
C GLY A 457 -6.17 2.18 1.85
N GLY A 458 -5.02 2.03 1.19
CA GLY A 458 -4.65 0.88 0.36
C GLY A 458 -3.37 1.12 -0.43
N GLY A 459 -2.86 0.09 -1.13
CA GLY A 459 -1.62 0.14 -1.91
C GLY A 459 -0.38 -0.11 -1.07
N GLY A 460 0.04 -1.37 -0.97
CA GLY A 460 1.17 -1.80 -0.16
C GLY A 460 2.55 -1.41 -0.74
N PRO A 461 3.64 -1.84 -0.10
CA PRO A 461 5.01 -1.57 -0.56
C PRO A 461 5.26 -2.00 -2.01
N GLN A 462 4.71 -3.13 -2.45
CA GLN A 462 4.89 -3.61 -3.82
C GLN A 462 4.24 -2.67 -4.85
N SER A 463 2.99 -2.24 -4.64
CA SER A 463 2.32 -1.27 -5.51
C SER A 463 3.13 0.02 -5.67
N ASN A 464 3.71 0.51 -4.57
CA ASN A 464 4.50 1.73 -4.57
C ASN A 464 5.90 1.55 -5.18
N MET A 465 6.45 0.33 -5.19
CA MET A 465 7.70 0.03 -5.89
C MET A 465 7.54 0.19 -7.41
N HIS A 466 6.38 -0.21 -7.94
CA HIS A 466 6.04 -0.04 -9.35
C HIS A 466 5.88 1.43 -9.77
N LEU A 467 5.72 2.38 -8.83
CA LEU A 467 5.59 3.81 -9.14
C LEU A 467 6.92 4.48 -9.51
N ILE A 468 8.04 3.97 -8.99
CA ILE A 468 9.39 4.53 -9.13
C ILE A 468 9.78 4.91 -10.58
N PRO A 469 9.66 4.01 -11.59
CA PRO A 469 10.11 4.34 -12.93
C PRO A 469 9.25 5.44 -13.57
N TYR A 470 8.00 5.60 -13.16
CA TYR A 470 7.10 6.57 -13.76
C TYR A 470 7.27 7.98 -13.14
N LEU A 471 7.64 8.07 -11.86
CA LEU A 471 8.12 9.33 -11.28
C LEU A 471 9.44 9.77 -11.91
N LEU A 472 10.37 8.82 -12.14
CA LEU A 472 11.60 9.09 -12.89
C LEU A 472 11.29 9.61 -14.30
N HIS A 473 10.38 8.96 -15.02
CA HIS A 473 9.99 9.38 -16.36
C HIS A 473 9.38 10.80 -16.39
N MET A 474 8.54 11.14 -15.40
CA MET A 474 7.99 12.50 -15.27
C MET A 474 9.10 13.54 -15.06
N ALA A 475 10.07 13.28 -14.18
CA ALA A 475 11.21 14.17 -13.97
C ALA A 475 12.07 14.31 -15.24
N LEU A 476 12.38 13.19 -15.90
CA LEU A 476 13.17 13.16 -17.13
C LEU A 476 12.49 13.92 -18.28
N TYR A 477 11.16 13.80 -18.43
CA TYR A 477 10.42 14.54 -19.44
C TYR A 477 10.62 16.05 -19.29
N VAL A 478 10.49 16.57 -18.06
CA VAL A 478 10.71 18.00 -17.78
C VAL A 478 12.19 18.38 -17.99
N ILE A 479 13.13 17.55 -17.56
CA ILE A 479 14.57 17.80 -17.75
C ILE A 479 14.94 17.88 -19.24
N ASN A 480 14.43 16.95 -20.05
CA ASN A 480 14.73 16.85 -21.48
C ASN A 480 14.08 17.99 -22.28
N THR A 481 12.82 18.31 -21.98
CA THR A 481 12.08 19.39 -22.67
C THR A 481 12.60 20.78 -22.31
N THR A 482 12.98 21.00 -21.04
CA THR A 482 13.58 22.28 -20.62
C THR A 482 15.09 22.37 -20.87
N ARG A 483 15.71 21.27 -21.32
CA ARG A 483 17.15 21.14 -21.60
C ARG A 483 18.03 21.57 -20.43
N CYS A 484 17.59 21.32 -19.20
CA CYS A 484 18.34 21.68 -18.00
C CYS A 484 19.39 20.65 -17.58
N GLY A 485 19.39 19.44 -18.16
CA GLY A 485 20.26 18.33 -17.74
C GLY A 485 21.74 18.69 -17.63
N GLY A 486 22.32 19.39 -18.63
CA GLY A 486 23.72 19.80 -18.58
C GLY A 486 24.05 20.85 -17.51
N ARG A 487 23.08 21.64 -17.05
CA ARG A 487 23.24 22.55 -15.91
C ARG A 487 23.21 21.75 -14.60
N GLU A 488 22.25 20.85 -14.46
CA GLU A 488 22.10 20.06 -13.24
C GLU A 488 23.24 19.04 -13.05
N GLU A 489 23.82 18.51 -14.13
CA GLU A 489 25.02 17.67 -14.07
C GLU A 489 26.22 18.45 -13.48
N LYS A 490 26.38 19.73 -13.87
CA LYS A 490 27.42 20.60 -13.28
C LYS A 490 27.16 20.87 -11.80
N ASN A 491 25.90 21.06 -11.41
CA ASN A 491 25.52 21.26 -10.02
C ASN A 491 25.81 19.99 -9.19
N LEU A 492 25.43 18.82 -9.71
CA LEU A 492 25.66 17.52 -9.09
C LEU A 492 27.16 17.20 -8.97
N ALA A 493 27.96 17.51 -10.01
CA ALA A 493 29.42 17.40 -9.95
C ALA A 493 30.02 18.33 -8.89
N SER A 494 29.59 19.60 -8.84
CA SER A 494 30.02 20.58 -7.82
C SER A 494 29.67 20.12 -6.39
N TYR A 495 28.51 19.49 -6.21
CA TYR A 495 28.11 18.87 -4.95
C TYR A 495 29.05 17.73 -4.54
N LEU A 496 29.43 16.86 -5.48
CA LEU A 496 30.32 15.71 -5.22
C LEU A 496 31.78 16.10 -5.02
N GLU A 497 32.26 17.12 -5.72
CA GLU A 497 33.64 17.62 -5.67
C GLU A 497 33.87 18.60 -4.50
N CYS A 498 32.82 18.97 -3.78
CA CYS A 498 32.90 19.85 -2.62
C CYS A 498 33.79 19.24 -1.54
N GLY A 499 34.99 19.79 -1.31
CA GLY A 499 35.95 19.30 -0.32
C GLY A 499 35.88 19.93 1.08
N SER A 500 34.98 20.90 1.31
CA SER A 500 34.86 21.62 2.59
C SER A 500 33.95 20.86 3.54
N GLY A 501 34.50 20.34 4.65
CA GLY A 501 33.74 19.60 5.67
C GLY A 501 32.57 20.40 6.29
N GLU A 502 32.75 21.69 6.55
CA GLU A 502 31.68 22.59 7.03
C GLU A 502 30.48 22.60 6.06
N ARG A 503 30.76 22.72 4.75
CA ARG A 503 29.72 22.70 3.71
C ARG A 503 29.04 21.33 3.55
N TRP A 504 29.65 20.24 4.02
CA TRP A 504 28.98 18.94 4.09
C TRP A 504 27.92 18.94 5.20
N LEU A 505 28.27 19.50 6.36
CA LEU A 505 27.37 19.58 7.51
C LEU A 505 26.19 20.49 7.21
N ASP A 506 26.42 21.70 6.69
CA ASP A 506 25.34 22.63 6.31
C ASP A 506 24.35 21.98 5.32
N SER A 507 24.87 21.34 4.27
CA SER A 507 24.04 20.68 3.26
C SER A 507 23.17 19.55 3.81
N SER A 508 23.54 19.00 4.99
CA SER A 508 22.76 17.94 5.64
C SER A 508 21.42 18.46 6.19
N TYR A 509 21.23 19.78 6.24
CA TYR A 509 20.02 20.46 6.70
C TYR A 509 19.40 21.37 5.61
N GLU A 510 19.74 21.13 4.34
CA GLU A 510 19.14 21.80 3.19
C GLU A 510 18.09 20.90 2.52
N ALA A 511 17.05 21.51 1.93
CA ALA A 511 16.03 20.78 1.16
C ALA A 511 16.67 19.98 0.00
N GLU A 512 17.58 20.61 -0.73
CA GLU A 512 18.42 20.03 -1.79
C GLU A 512 19.75 19.50 -1.22
N GLY A 513 19.67 18.74 -0.13
CA GLY A 513 20.81 18.10 0.50
C GLY A 513 21.21 16.74 -0.11
N PRO A 514 22.08 15.96 0.57
CA PRO A 514 22.57 14.67 0.07
C PRO A 514 21.50 13.67 -0.40
N LEU A 515 20.35 13.61 0.28
CA LEU A 515 19.23 12.74 -0.12
C LEU A 515 18.63 13.16 -1.48
N TYR A 516 18.54 14.47 -1.75
CA TYR A 516 18.06 14.99 -3.02
C TYR A 516 19.05 14.70 -4.14
N TRP A 517 20.34 15.02 -3.95
CA TRP A 517 21.37 14.80 -4.98
C TRP A 517 21.56 13.33 -5.33
N ALA A 518 21.47 12.42 -4.34
CA ALA A 518 21.49 10.99 -4.60
C ALA A 518 20.25 10.52 -5.39
N THR A 519 19.09 11.14 -5.18
CA THR A 519 17.89 10.84 -5.97
C THR A 519 18.01 11.39 -7.39
N LEU A 520 18.48 12.64 -7.54
CA LEU A 520 18.66 13.29 -8.83
C LEU A 520 19.68 12.56 -9.72
N SER A 521 20.68 11.90 -9.13
CA SER A 521 21.66 11.14 -9.92
C SER A 521 20.99 10.03 -10.75
N LEU A 522 19.88 9.44 -10.29
CA LEU A 522 19.10 8.47 -11.08
C LEU A 522 18.69 9.02 -12.45
N CYS A 523 18.43 10.33 -12.54
CA CYS A 523 18.05 11.00 -13.77
C CYS A 523 19.25 11.38 -14.66
N LEU A 524 20.42 11.63 -14.07
CA LEU A 524 21.55 12.31 -14.76
C LEU A 524 22.79 11.45 -14.95
N HIS A 525 23.13 10.58 -14.00
CA HIS A 525 24.30 9.72 -14.07
C HIS A 525 23.94 8.35 -14.66
N SER A 526 24.68 7.92 -15.70
CA SER A 526 24.61 6.54 -16.20
C SER A 526 25.11 5.51 -15.17
N PRO A 527 24.88 4.20 -15.38
CA PRO A 527 25.45 3.16 -14.53
C PRO A 527 26.98 3.16 -14.49
N ALA A 528 27.66 3.67 -15.53
CA ALA A 528 29.11 3.83 -15.51
C ALA A 528 29.51 5.01 -14.61
N ARG A 529 28.83 6.15 -14.75
CA ARG A 529 29.07 7.35 -13.93
C ARG A 529 28.75 7.11 -12.46
N TRP A 530 27.62 6.45 -12.16
CA TRP A 530 27.22 6.09 -10.80
C TRP A 530 28.27 5.23 -10.10
N ARG A 531 28.84 4.22 -10.78
CA ARG A 531 29.90 3.38 -10.19
C ARG A 531 31.10 4.18 -9.70
N VAL A 532 31.43 5.29 -10.35
CA VAL A 532 32.54 6.18 -9.96
C VAL A 532 32.12 7.17 -8.87
N THR A 533 30.87 7.62 -8.85
CA THR A 533 30.39 8.67 -7.94
C THR A 533 29.68 8.17 -6.67
N ARG A 534 29.23 6.90 -6.65
CA ARG A 534 28.42 6.32 -5.57
C ARG A 534 29.07 6.38 -4.18
N LEU A 535 30.39 6.21 -4.09
CA LEU A 535 31.08 6.34 -2.79
C LEU A 535 31.08 7.79 -2.28
N GLY A 536 31.09 8.78 -3.19
CA GLY A 536 30.91 10.18 -2.83
C GLY A 536 29.53 10.42 -2.22
N HIS A 537 28.48 9.90 -2.85
CA HIS A 537 27.12 9.93 -2.29
C HIS A 537 27.04 9.22 -0.93
N LEU A 538 27.62 8.03 -0.80
CA LEU A 538 27.61 7.25 0.44
C LEU A 538 28.25 8.03 1.60
N ARG A 539 29.41 8.66 1.37
CA ARG A 539 30.10 9.48 2.38
C ARG A 539 29.25 10.67 2.85
N ARG A 540 28.62 11.37 1.90
CA ARG A 540 27.72 12.50 2.19
C ARG A 540 26.48 12.06 2.96
N LEU A 541 25.92 10.91 2.63
CA LEU A 541 24.77 10.33 3.31
C LEU A 541 25.09 9.83 4.73
N LEU A 542 26.25 9.18 4.93
CA LEU A 542 26.75 8.82 6.25
C LEU A 542 26.97 10.06 7.13
N THR A 543 27.53 11.12 6.54
CA THR A 543 27.70 12.42 7.21
C THR A 543 26.35 13.01 7.60
N LEU A 544 25.38 13.01 6.68
CA LEU A 544 24.02 13.48 6.96
C LEU A 544 23.36 12.74 8.11
N ALA A 545 23.43 11.41 8.12
CA ALA A 545 22.84 10.58 9.15
C ALA A 545 23.46 10.88 10.52
N HIS A 546 24.78 10.97 10.58
CA HIS A 546 25.50 11.27 11.82
C HIS A 546 25.23 12.71 12.30
N ALA A 547 25.36 13.71 11.43
CA ALA A 547 25.14 15.10 11.76
C ALA A 547 23.74 15.31 12.36
N ARG A 548 22.70 14.77 11.72
CA ARG A 548 21.30 14.84 12.18
C ARG A 548 21.06 14.14 13.52
N HIS A 549 21.91 13.20 13.90
CA HIS A 549 21.86 12.55 15.20
C HIS A 549 22.52 13.39 16.31
N VAL A 550 23.66 14.01 16.02
CA VAL A 550 24.48 14.69 17.05
C VAL A 550 24.23 16.20 17.14
N THR A 551 23.65 16.83 16.13
CA THR A 551 23.36 18.27 16.12
C THR A 551 21.91 18.59 15.79
N SER A 552 21.39 19.63 16.45
CA SER A 552 20.04 20.15 16.23
C SER A 552 19.96 20.92 14.91
N PRO A 553 18.85 20.81 14.14
CA PRO A 553 18.67 21.55 12.89
C PRO A 553 18.83 23.07 13.02
N ALA A 554 18.47 23.64 14.18
CA ALA A 554 18.52 25.09 14.44
C ALA A 554 19.84 25.57 15.07
N GLY A 555 20.79 24.66 15.33
CA GLY A 555 22.07 24.95 15.98
C GLY A 555 23.24 25.08 15.00
N PRO A 556 24.45 25.36 15.50
CA PRO A 556 25.66 25.30 14.68
C PRO A 556 25.92 23.86 14.23
N HIS A 557 26.07 23.64 12.93
CA HIS A 557 26.28 22.33 12.33
C HIS A 557 27.77 21.94 12.44
N THR A 558 28.18 21.51 13.64
CA THR A 558 29.57 21.12 13.93
C THR A 558 29.61 19.77 14.64
N ILE A 559 30.50 18.87 14.21
CA ILE A 559 30.75 17.59 14.87
C ILE A 559 31.91 17.80 15.84
N THR A 560 31.67 17.57 17.13
CA THR A 560 32.69 17.72 18.19
C THR A 560 33.32 16.39 18.59
N ASP A 561 32.57 15.30 18.50
CA ASP A 561 33.03 13.93 18.73
C ASP A 561 32.89 13.11 17.44
N PRO A 562 34.00 12.72 16.79
CA PRO A 562 33.98 11.92 15.56
C PRO A 562 33.75 10.41 15.81
N THR A 563 33.33 10.01 17.02
CA THR A 563 33.01 8.62 17.33
C THR A 563 31.75 8.19 16.56
N PRO A 564 31.81 7.11 15.76
CA PRO A 564 30.63 6.59 15.07
C PRO A 564 29.51 6.22 16.05
N ALA A 565 28.28 6.56 15.67
CA ALA A 565 27.09 6.16 16.42
C ALA A 565 26.74 4.68 16.15
N GLU A 566 25.72 4.15 16.84
CA GLU A 566 25.21 2.81 16.56
C GLU A 566 24.64 2.71 15.14
N TYR A 567 24.71 1.50 14.55
CA TYR A 567 24.23 1.24 13.19
C TYR A 567 22.77 1.69 12.94
N SER A 568 21.91 1.59 13.96
CA SER A 568 20.51 2.02 13.92
C SER A 568 20.34 3.48 13.48
N VAL A 569 21.31 4.36 13.80
CA VAL A 569 21.33 5.77 13.38
C VAL A 569 21.52 5.91 11.87
N TYR A 570 22.32 5.04 11.26
CA TYR A 570 22.66 5.08 9.84
C TYR A 570 21.72 4.25 8.98
N LYS A 571 21.03 3.26 9.58
CA LYS A 571 20.29 2.20 8.86
C LYS A 571 19.34 2.75 7.80
N SER A 572 18.47 3.70 8.14
CA SER A 572 17.50 4.24 7.18
C SER A 572 18.20 4.93 6.00
N THR A 573 19.20 5.76 6.26
CA THR A 573 19.98 6.42 5.21
C THR A 573 20.78 5.43 4.33
N LEU A 574 21.27 4.34 4.93
CA LEU A 574 21.98 3.28 4.22
C LEU A 574 21.04 2.42 3.36
N VAL A 575 19.85 2.09 3.85
CA VAL A 575 18.81 1.40 3.07
C VAL A 575 18.34 2.28 1.92
N PHE A 576 18.17 3.59 2.14
CA PHE A 576 17.87 4.56 1.09
C PHE A 576 18.94 4.57 -0.01
N PHE A 577 20.22 4.61 0.37
CA PHE A 577 21.33 4.49 -0.58
C PHE A 577 21.30 3.14 -1.32
N GLY A 578 21.05 2.05 -0.60
CA GLY A 578 20.97 0.70 -1.15
C GLY A 578 19.84 0.56 -2.18
N LEU A 579 18.69 1.19 -1.96
CA LEU A 579 17.59 1.25 -2.93
C LEU A 579 18.05 1.94 -4.22
N ILE A 580 18.74 3.09 -4.14
CA ILE A 580 19.29 3.79 -5.31
C ILE A 580 20.28 2.90 -6.06
N ASP A 581 21.25 2.29 -5.37
CA ASP A 581 22.24 1.40 -6.00
C ASP A 581 21.57 0.16 -6.64
N THR A 582 20.51 -0.35 -6.02
CA THR A 582 19.74 -1.48 -6.55
C THR A 582 18.89 -1.08 -7.76
N ILE A 583 18.35 0.14 -7.82
CA ILE A 583 17.69 0.67 -9.03
C ILE A 583 18.68 0.69 -10.20
N TYR A 584 19.92 1.14 -10.00
CA TYR A 584 20.98 1.05 -11.02
C TYR A 584 21.24 -0.39 -11.48
N LYS A 585 21.25 -1.36 -10.57
CA LYS A 585 21.50 -2.79 -10.87
C LYS A 585 20.32 -3.47 -11.56
N GLN A 586 19.08 -3.08 -11.24
CA GLN A 586 17.87 -3.75 -11.73
C GLN A 586 17.26 -3.05 -12.94
N TYR A 587 17.01 -1.74 -12.86
CA TYR A 587 16.23 -1.00 -13.87
C TYR A 587 17.10 -0.63 -15.07
N PHE A 588 18.37 -0.29 -14.83
CA PHE A 588 19.23 0.34 -15.83
C PHE A 588 20.16 -0.64 -16.54
N LYS A 589 20.14 -1.93 -16.16
CA LYS A 589 21.06 -2.97 -16.65
C LYS A 589 21.02 -3.16 -18.17
N ALA A 590 19.86 -2.97 -18.78
CA ALA A 590 19.66 -3.16 -20.22
C ALA A 590 19.95 -1.91 -21.06
N ILE A 591 20.29 -0.78 -20.44
CA ILE A 591 20.45 0.52 -21.12
C ILE A 591 21.93 0.74 -21.41
N SER A 592 22.26 0.91 -22.69
CA SER A 592 23.61 1.28 -23.14
C SER A 592 23.59 2.65 -23.78
N VAL A 593 24.53 3.52 -23.38
CA VAL A 593 24.70 4.87 -23.97
C VAL A 593 26.11 5.01 -24.55
N THR A 594 26.24 5.80 -25.62
CA THR A 594 27.56 6.09 -26.24
C THR A 594 28.24 7.31 -25.66
N SER A 595 27.47 8.20 -25.03
CA SER A 595 27.94 9.38 -24.29
C SER A 595 27.08 9.56 -23.04
N GLU A 596 27.68 10.05 -21.96
CA GLU A 596 26.98 10.35 -20.71
C GLU A 596 25.86 11.38 -20.91
N GLU A 597 26.03 12.33 -21.85
CA GLU A 597 25.02 13.35 -22.16
C GLU A 597 23.70 12.78 -22.72
N GLN A 598 23.74 11.54 -23.25
CA GLN A 598 22.56 10.86 -23.78
C GLN A 598 21.72 10.20 -22.68
N TRP A 599 22.27 10.04 -21.47
CA TRP A 599 21.65 9.25 -20.41
C TRP A 599 20.20 9.66 -20.10
N PRO A 600 19.87 10.94 -19.85
CA PRO A 600 18.50 11.33 -19.51
C PRO A 600 17.49 11.00 -20.63
N THR A 601 17.89 11.15 -21.89
CA THR A 601 17.04 10.85 -23.05
C THR A 601 16.88 9.35 -23.25
N SER A 602 17.98 8.58 -23.17
CA SER A 602 17.96 7.12 -23.32
C SER A 602 17.19 6.43 -22.19
N LEU A 603 17.28 6.92 -20.96
CA LEU A 603 16.51 6.41 -19.85
C LEU A 603 15.01 6.68 -20.01
N ALA A 604 14.64 7.90 -20.43
CA ALA A 604 13.24 8.23 -20.71
C ALA A 604 12.66 7.33 -21.82
N ASP A 605 13.43 7.13 -22.90
CA ASP A 605 13.03 6.27 -24.01
C ASP A 605 12.92 4.79 -23.60
N TYR A 606 13.84 4.31 -22.76
CA TYR A 606 13.74 2.96 -22.20
C TYR A 606 12.47 2.78 -21.37
N ILE A 607 12.17 3.71 -20.46
CA ILE A 607 10.99 3.60 -19.60
C ILE A 607 9.69 3.58 -20.44
N ARG A 608 9.65 4.38 -21.51
CA ARG A 608 8.52 4.44 -22.46
C ARG A 608 8.24 3.12 -23.19
N HIS A 609 9.26 2.30 -23.43
CA HIS A 609 9.16 1.12 -24.31
C HIS A 609 9.20 -0.24 -23.59
N ASN A 610 9.36 -0.27 -22.27
CA ASN A 610 9.70 -1.50 -21.55
C ASN A 610 8.84 -1.71 -20.30
N ASP A 611 7.54 -1.42 -20.36
CA ASP A 611 6.62 -1.48 -19.22
C ASP A 611 6.59 -2.85 -18.53
N GLU A 612 6.48 -3.94 -19.29
CA GLU A 612 6.54 -5.31 -18.76
C GLU A 612 7.89 -5.60 -18.06
N ALA A 613 9.00 -5.16 -18.65
CA ALA A 613 10.31 -5.36 -18.05
C ALA A 613 10.44 -4.56 -16.74
N LEU A 614 9.88 -3.35 -16.68
CA LEU A 614 9.87 -2.51 -15.49
C LEU A 614 9.05 -3.10 -14.35
N LEU A 615 7.93 -3.77 -14.64
CA LEU A 615 7.17 -4.52 -13.62
C LEU A 615 8.05 -5.60 -12.98
N ARG A 616 8.70 -6.44 -13.81
CA ARG A 616 9.62 -7.48 -13.32
C ARG A 616 10.84 -6.91 -12.60
N CYS A 617 11.34 -5.74 -13.03
CA CYS A 617 12.40 -5.03 -12.34
C CYS A 617 11.96 -4.55 -10.95
N SER A 618 10.71 -4.07 -10.83
CA SER A 618 10.14 -3.61 -9.56
C SER A 618 9.96 -4.77 -8.57
N GLU A 619 9.53 -5.93 -9.05
CA GLU A 619 9.46 -7.16 -8.24
C GLU A 619 10.84 -7.58 -7.72
N ARG A 620 11.86 -7.59 -8.59
CA ARG A 620 13.24 -7.88 -8.18
C ARG A 620 13.80 -6.84 -7.20
N LEU A 621 13.47 -5.57 -7.40
CA LEU A 621 13.85 -4.50 -6.47
C LEU A 621 13.17 -4.69 -5.10
N MET A 622 11.89 -5.10 -5.08
CA MET A 622 11.16 -5.40 -3.85
C MET A 622 11.72 -6.62 -3.12
N ALA A 623 12.10 -7.67 -3.84
CA ALA A 623 12.79 -8.82 -3.29
C ALA A 623 14.14 -8.43 -2.68
N ALA A 624 15.00 -7.73 -3.43
CA ALA A 624 16.30 -7.26 -2.94
C ALA A 624 16.16 -6.32 -1.71
N TYR A 625 15.17 -5.44 -1.72
CA TYR A 625 14.87 -4.59 -0.57
C TYR A 625 14.51 -5.41 0.68
N THR A 626 13.61 -6.38 0.54
CA THR A 626 13.05 -7.13 1.67
C THR A 626 13.98 -8.22 2.19
N GLU A 627 14.70 -8.88 1.28
CA GLU A 627 15.52 -10.06 1.57
C GLU A 627 16.98 -9.72 1.82
N GLU A 628 17.49 -8.61 1.26
CA GLU A 628 18.91 -8.26 1.34
C GLU A 628 19.15 -6.95 2.09
N LEU A 629 18.49 -5.84 1.71
CA LEU A 629 18.78 -4.51 2.27
C LEU A 629 18.21 -4.35 3.70
N GLN A 630 16.92 -4.58 3.89
CA GLN A 630 16.24 -4.33 5.16
C GLN A 630 16.73 -5.22 6.34
N PRO A 631 17.15 -6.48 6.14
CA PRO A 631 17.68 -7.34 7.19
C PRO A 631 19.08 -6.96 7.72
N THR A 632 19.79 -6.05 7.03
CA THR A 632 21.15 -5.65 7.43
C THR A 632 21.19 -5.06 8.83
N THR A 633 22.22 -5.43 9.60
CA THR A 633 22.41 -5.09 11.02
C THR A 633 23.75 -4.43 11.33
N SER A 634 24.62 -4.33 10.34
CA SER A 634 25.92 -3.68 10.43
C SER A 634 26.29 -3.01 9.11
N PHE A 635 27.25 -2.09 9.14
CA PHE A 635 27.70 -1.41 7.92
C PHE A 635 28.48 -2.37 7.02
N GLU A 636 29.18 -3.33 7.61
CA GLU A 636 29.92 -4.40 6.94
C GLU A 636 28.99 -5.34 6.17
N GLU A 637 27.88 -5.75 6.80
CA GLU A 637 26.85 -6.58 6.15
C GLU A 637 26.22 -5.85 4.97
N LEU A 638 25.95 -4.54 5.09
CA LEU A 638 25.45 -3.74 3.98
C LEU A 638 26.49 -3.59 2.86
N CYS A 639 27.77 -3.38 3.19
CA CYS A 639 28.84 -3.35 2.19
C CYS A 639 28.96 -4.67 1.43
N ASP A 640 28.79 -5.79 2.12
CA ASP A 640 28.77 -7.12 1.50
C ASP A 640 27.55 -7.31 0.58
N VAL A 641 26.35 -6.92 1.02
CA VAL A 641 25.13 -6.93 0.16
C VAL A 641 25.29 -6.05 -1.08
N LEU A 642 25.84 -4.85 -0.94
CA LEU A 642 26.00 -3.91 -2.06
C LEU A 642 27.21 -4.21 -2.94
N GLY A 643 28.08 -5.13 -2.54
CA GLY A 643 29.28 -5.53 -3.28
C GLY A 643 30.45 -4.55 -3.15
N PHE A 644 30.54 -3.81 -2.04
CA PHE A 644 31.55 -2.78 -1.79
C PHE A 644 32.80 -3.28 -1.07
N LEU A 645 32.89 -4.55 -0.70
CA LEU A 645 34.07 -5.08 0.01
C LEU A 645 35.39 -4.94 -0.77
N ASN A 646 35.32 -4.80 -2.11
CA ASN A 646 36.48 -4.54 -2.96
C ASN A 646 36.82 -3.05 -3.11
N GLU A 647 35.88 -2.16 -2.77
CA GLU A 647 35.99 -0.69 -2.92
C GLU A 647 36.25 0.01 -1.59
N ILE A 648 35.78 -0.57 -0.48
CA ILE A 648 35.98 -0.10 0.88
C ILE A 648 36.90 -1.11 1.58
N THR A 649 38.18 -0.75 1.70
CA THR A 649 39.23 -1.64 2.21
C THR A 649 39.03 -2.05 3.66
N ASP A 650 38.52 -1.14 4.50
CA ASP A 650 38.18 -1.41 5.89
C ASP A 650 36.79 -0.84 6.23
N PRO A 651 35.72 -1.62 6.03
CA PRO A 651 34.36 -1.19 6.37
C PRO A 651 34.21 -0.83 7.86
N SER A 652 34.98 -1.44 8.76
CA SER A 652 34.84 -1.26 10.21
C SER A 652 35.30 0.14 10.68
N THR A 653 36.30 0.72 10.02
CA THR A 653 36.77 2.08 10.31
C THR A 653 36.18 3.14 9.39
N TYR A 654 35.53 2.75 8.29
CA TYR A 654 35.11 3.66 7.23
C TYR A 654 34.29 4.87 7.71
N ILE A 655 33.29 4.65 8.58
CA ILE A 655 32.49 5.75 9.14
C ILE A 655 33.36 6.66 9.99
N LYS A 656 34.23 6.10 10.85
CA LYS A 656 35.14 6.86 11.71
C LYS A 656 36.10 7.72 10.90
N ASP A 657 36.64 7.18 9.81
CA ASP A 657 37.59 7.89 8.95
C ASP A 657 36.91 9.09 8.26
N ILE A 658 35.66 8.93 7.82
CA ILE A 658 34.85 10.04 7.29
C ILE A 658 34.65 11.12 8.35
N LEU A 659 34.20 10.75 9.55
CA LEU A 659 33.90 11.71 10.62
C LEU A 659 35.16 12.44 11.09
N THR A 660 36.29 11.73 11.22
CA THR A 660 37.57 12.33 11.61
C THR A 660 38.01 13.37 10.58
N GLY A 661 37.86 13.07 9.28
CA GLY A 661 38.17 14.00 8.19
C GLY A 661 37.27 15.25 8.12
N LEU A 662 36.13 15.27 8.81
CA LEU A 662 35.27 16.46 8.93
C LEU A 662 35.66 17.36 10.10
N THR A 663 36.42 16.83 11.07
CA THR A 663 36.87 17.56 12.27
C THR A 663 38.29 18.12 12.13
N SER A 664 39.05 17.63 11.15
CA SER A 664 40.39 18.10 10.79
C SER A 664 40.33 19.24 9.80
#